data_AF-A0A1F2QX62-F1
#
_entry.id   AF-A0A1F2QX62-F1
#
_cell.length_a   1.000
_cell.length_b   1.000
_cell.length_c   1.000
_cell.angle_alpha   90.00
_cell.angle_beta   90.00
_cell.angle_gamma   90.00
#
_symmetry.space_group_name_H-M   'P 1'
#
loop_
_entity.id
_entity.type
_entity.pdbx_description
1 polymer ?
#
loop_
_entity_poly.entity_id
_entity_poly.type
_entity_poly.pdbx_seq_one_letter_code
_entity_poly.pdbx_strand_id
1 'polypeptide(L)'
;MELPPSLERLRDLAYDYWWSWSPLANRLFSWIDPQQWRRYHNPVQLLINVEPQQWMRLLSDPEFLRTYEEVIRALDEYRQRPRWFAEHGGKMSGPVAYFSMEFGIHESLGIYSGGLGVLAGDHCKAASDLGVPLVGVGLLYRSGYFRQTVDADGFQQHIYPDYDFARLPILPVLSPTGGTLTVPVNLPGRIVHAAVWKVQVGLVPVLMLDTDISLNDPADRPITGILYVRGRETRLCQELVLGIGGVRALRALGIRPSVWHMNEGHVAFLGLERARKRVQDGEGLADALEAVKRNTVFTTHTPVPAGNETFDRALAQKYLEPWILDVGSEPEEALAIGADNGNFNMTALAIRLSSRTNGVSRLHGQVSSALWRHLFDDGKEEPVGHVTNGVHTESWVGPEMRAFYAQHLDPKWEERLLEPEFWQKIREVPDAALWAAHRSQKERLIRFVRERARAQAARHGVSPDELRMVERLLDPNALTVGFARRFATYKRAFLILTDLAVVRALTSDPTRPVQFLFAGKAHPADREGQEVVRRLASLANGEFKGKIVFLEDYDIEIGRALVQGCDVWLNTPRRPQEASGTSGQKVPINGGVNLSILDGWWAEGFRGDNGWAIGDGSVQADITVQDRSDAQTLYRLLAEEVIPRFFDRDEAGLPRQWIRTMKASIESVVAPFSAHRMVRDYVVEAYLPAAGARP
;
A
#
# COMPACT_ATOMS: atom_id res chain seq x y z
N MET A 1 23.87 10.39 -15.09
CA MET A 1 24.24 8.97 -14.96
C MET A 1 25.08 8.60 -16.17
N GLU A 2 26.34 8.27 -15.97
CA GLU A 2 27.25 7.80 -17.02
C GLU A 2 27.33 6.27 -16.91
N LEU A 3 27.05 5.58 -18.01
CA LEU A 3 27.05 4.11 -18.08
C LEU A 3 27.97 3.66 -19.21
N PRO A 4 28.62 2.49 -19.09
CA PRO A 4 29.30 1.89 -20.22
C PRO A 4 28.35 1.70 -21.42
N PRO A 5 28.78 1.94 -22.67
CA PRO A 5 27.91 1.83 -23.85
C PRO A 5 27.21 0.46 -23.98
N SER A 6 27.87 -0.64 -23.62
CA SER A 6 27.28 -1.99 -23.66
C SER A 6 26.20 -2.23 -22.59
N LEU A 7 26.17 -1.40 -21.53
CA LEU A 7 25.24 -1.51 -20.40
C LEU A 7 24.24 -0.35 -20.35
N GLU A 8 24.08 0.41 -21.43
CA GLU A 8 23.25 1.62 -21.44
C GLU A 8 21.79 1.36 -21.05
N ARG A 9 21.27 0.16 -21.37
CA ARG A 9 19.90 -0.24 -21.01
C ARG A 9 19.67 -0.51 -19.52
N LEU A 10 20.71 -0.50 -18.69
CA LEU A 10 20.53 -0.36 -17.24
C LEU A 10 19.76 0.92 -16.88
N ARG A 11 19.85 1.97 -17.72
CA ARG A 11 19.03 3.18 -17.58
C ARG A 11 17.54 2.88 -17.72
N ASP A 12 17.14 2.15 -18.74
CA ASP A 12 15.73 1.76 -18.96
C ASP A 12 15.19 0.97 -17.77
N LEU A 13 16.02 0.03 -17.27
CA LEU A 13 15.66 -0.79 -16.14
C LEU A 13 15.59 0.04 -14.85
N ALA A 14 16.55 0.95 -14.60
CA ALA A 14 16.59 1.73 -13.36
C ALA A 14 15.40 2.68 -13.19
N TYR A 15 14.84 3.20 -14.29
CA TYR A 15 13.70 4.12 -14.28
C TYR A 15 12.33 3.43 -14.45
N ASP A 16 12.28 2.10 -14.53
CA ASP A 16 11.04 1.32 -14.61
C ASP A 16 10.93 0.37 -13.41
N TYR A 17 9.99 0.65 -12.51
CA TYR A 17 9.82 -0.12 -11.26
C TYR A 17 9.53 -1.61 -11.44
N TRP A 18 9.31 -2.11 -12.66
CA TRP A 18 9.22 -3.55 -12.93
C TRP A 18 10.35 -4.38 -12.28
N TRP A 19 11.55 -3.81 -12.15
CA TRP A 19 12.65 -4.49 -11.43
C TRP A 19 12.30 -4.87 -9.99
N SER A 20 11.36 -4.17 -9.35
CA SER A 20 11.04 -4.35 -7.94
C SER A 20 10.18 -5.57 -7.65
N TRP A 21 9.54 -6.16 -8.66
CA TRP A 21 8.85 -7.45 -8.57
C TRP A 21 9.40 -8.50 -9.55
N SER A 22 10.55 -8.20 -10.16
CA SER A 22 11.34 -9.13 -10.97
C SER A 22 12.56 -9.65 -10.18
N PRO A 23 12.56 -10.92 -9.74
CA PRO A 23 13.66 -11.48 -8.96
C PRO A 23 15.01 -11.42 -9.68
N LEU A 24 15.02 -11.59 -11.01
CA LEU A 24 16.24 -11.52 -11.82
C LEU A 24 16.80 -10.10 -11.86
N ALA A 25 15.95 -9.10 -12.07
CA ALA A 25 16.38 -7.69 -12.08
C ALA A 25 16.89 -7.24 -10.71
N ASN A 26 16.21 -7.63 -9.63
CA ASN A 26 16.66 -7.32 -8.27
C ASN A 26 18.04 -7.94 -7.97
N ARG A 27 18.26 -9.19 -8.39
CA ARG A 27 19.55 -9.87 -8.27
C ARG A 27 20.65 -9.15 -9.06
N LEU A 28 20.34 -8.70 -10.28
CA LEU A 28 21.28 -7.95 -11.12
C LEU A 28 21.77 -6.68 -10.41
N PHE A 29 20.87 -5.87 -9.85
CA PHE A 29 21.28 -4.65 -9.12
C PHE A 29 22.08 -4.97 -7.86
N SER A 30 21.72 -6.02 -7.13
CA SER A 30 22.48 -6.50 -5.97
C SER A 30 23.90 -6.95 -6.35
N TRP A 31 24.09 -7.53 -7.55
CA TRP A 31 25.42 -7.96 -8.04
C TRP A 31 26.31 -6.76 -8.36
N ILE A 32 25.77 -5.71 -8.98
CA ILE A 32 26.56 -4.52 -9.40
C ILE A 32 27.40 -3.97 -8.23
N ASP A 33 26.77 -3.73 -7.09
CA ASP A 33 27.45 -3.42 -5.83
C ASP A 33 26.55 -3.83 -4.64
N PRO A 34 26.83 -4.96 -3.98
CA PRO A 34 26.00 -5.47 -2.89
C PRO A 34 25.92 -4.54 -1.68
N GLN A 35 26.99 -3.76 -1.41
CA GLN A 35 27.03 -2.88 -0.24
C GLN A 35 26.19 -1.63 -0.48
N GLN A 36 26.34 -1.02 -1.65
CA GLN A 36 25.54 0.14 -2.04
C GLN A 36 24.07 -0.23 -2.24
N TRP A 37 23.79 -1.40 -2.83
CA TRP A 37 22.42 -1.88 -3.00
C TRP A 37 21.70 -2.00 -1.66
N ARG A 38 22.31 -2.66 -0.67
CA ARG A 38 21.76 -2.77 0.70
C ARG A 38 21.52 -1.43 1.40
N ARG A 39 22.27 -0.39 1.01
CA ARG A 39 22.14 0.94 1.59
C ARG A 39 21.01 1.75 0.95
N TYR A 40 20.90 1.68 -0.38
CA TYR A 40 20.03 2.58 -1.13
C TYR A 40 18.70 1.95 -1.54
N HIS A 41 18.68 0.65 -1.86
CA HIS A 41 17.54 -0.04 -2.49
C HIS A 41 16.94 0.75 -3.67
N ASN A 42 17.81 1.50 -4.37
CA ASN A 42 17.45 2.45 -5.42
C ASN A 42 18.46 2.30 -6.56
N PRO A 43 18.03 1.83 -7.74
CA PRO A 43 18.94 1.56 -8.85
C PRO A 43 19.54 2.84 -9.43
N VAL A 44 18.82 3.97 -9.42
CA VAL A 44 19.38 5.25 -9.89
C VAL A 44 20.50 5.71 -8.99
N GLN A 45 20.28 5.66 -7.68
CA GLN A 45 21.29 6.04 -6.70
C GLN A 45 22.48 5.08 -6.69
N LEU A 46 22.25 3.78 -6.90
CA LEU A 46 23.32 2.80 -7.11
C LEU A 46 24.17 3.19 -8.32
N LEU A 47 23.55 3.31 -9.51
CA LEU A 47 24.26 3.49 -10.78
C LEU A 47 25.05 4.81 -10.85
N ILE A 48 24.57 5.89 -10.22
CA ILE A 48 25.31 7.17 -10.14
C ILE A 48 26.59 7.05 -9.30
N ASN A 49 26.66 6.11 -8.36
CA ASN A 49 27.75 5.97 -7.40
C ASN A 49 28.66 4.75 -7.67
N VAL A 50 28.50 4.04 -8.79
CA VAL A 50 29.39 2.93 -9.17
C VAL A 50 30.73 3.49 -9.65
N GLU A 51 31.83 3.02 -9.05
CA GLU A 51 33.18 3.43 -9.42
C GLU A 51 33.61 2.83 -10.78
N PRO A 52 34.43 3.54 -11.59
CA PRO A 52 34.91 3.05 -12.88
C PRO A 52 35.59 1.67 -12.83
N GLN A 53 36.33 1.37 -11.76
CA GLN A 53 36.98 0.07 -11.57
C GLN A 53 35.96 -1.06 -11.41
N GLN A 54 34.82 -0.79 -10.79
CA GLN A 54 33.75 -1.77 -10.65
C GLN A 54 33.10 -2.05 -12.01
N TRP A 55 32.90 -1.03 -12.84
CA TRP A 55 32.44 -1.24 -14.23
C TRP A 55 33.40 -2.10 -15.04
N MET A 56 34.72 -1.86 -14.95
CA MET A 56 35.72 -2.69 -15.64
C MET A 56 35.64 -4.16 -15.21
N ARG A 57 35.44 -4.43 -13.91
CA ARG A 57 35.26 -5.80 -13.40
C ARG A 57 34.00 -6.44 -13.97
N LEU A 58 32.86 -5.76 -13.90
CA LEU A 58 31.58 -6.27 -14.39
C LEU A 58 31.60 -6.54 -15.90
N LEU A 59 32.27 -5.67 -16.68
CA LEU A 59 32.45 -5.86 -18.13
C LEU A 59 33.37 -7.04 -18.48
N SER A 60 34.23 -7.46 -17.54
CA SER A 60 35.09 -8.63 -17.72
C SER A 60 34.47 -9.94 -17.22
N ASP A 61 33.28 -9.88 -16.61
CA ASP A 61 32.58 -11.04 -16.04
C ASP A 61 31.52 -11.57 -17.03
N PRO A 62 31.75 -12.74 -17.67
CA PRO A 62 30.82 -13.30 -18.65
C PRO A 62 29.48 -13.73 -18.03
N GLU A 63 29.45 -14.08 -16.74
CA GLU A 63 28.21 -14.49 -16.07
C GLU A 63 27.32 -13.29 -15.76
N PHE A 64 27.93 -12.18 -15.32
CA PHE A 64 27.23 -10.91 -15.17
C PHE A 64 26.61 -10.45 -16.50
N LEU A 65 27.38 -10.47 -17.59
CA LEU A 65 26.90 -10.04 -18.91
C LEU A 65 25.73 -10.90 -19.41
N ARG A 66 25.81 -12.23 -19.27
CA ARG A 66 24.67 -13.12 -19.59
C ARG A 66 23.44 -12.79 -18.76
N THR A 67 23.60 -12.59 -17.45
CA THR A 67 22.50 -12.24 -16.56
C THR A 67 21.88 -10.89 -16.94
N TYR A 68 22.70 -9.90 -17.30
CA TYR A 68 22.23 -8.62 -17.81
C TYR A 68 21.39 -8.80 -19.09
N GLU A 69 21.89 -9.53 -20.09
CA GLU A 69 21.17 -9.81 -21.34
C GLU A 69 19.84 -10.53 -21.09
N GLU A 70 19.82 -11.51 -20.18
CA GLU A 70 18.60 -12.23 -19.77
C GLU A 70 17.57 -11.29 -19.14
N VAL A 71 17.99 -10.39 -18.24
CA VAL A 71 17.10 -9.41 -17.61
C VAL A 71 16.54 -8.43 -18.63
N ILE A 72 17.36 -7.95 -19.56
CA ILE A 72 16.91 -7.05 -20.62
C ILE A 72 15.91 -7.75 -21.55
N ARG A 73 16.18 -8.99 -21.96
CA ARG A 73 15.23 -9.79 -22.74
C ARG A 73 13.91 -9.99 -21.98
N ALA A 74 13.97 -10.30 -20.69
CA ALA A 74 12.77 -10.45 -19.87
C ALA A 74 11.96 -9.15 -19.75
N LEU A 75 12.61 -7.99 -19.69
CA LEU A 75 11.92 -6.69 -19.72
C LEU A 75 11.22 -6.44 -21.06
N ASP A 76 11.88 -6.76 -22.17
CA ASP A 76 11.31 -6.58 -23.51
C ASP A 76 10.14 -7.55 -23.76
N GLU A 77 10.29 -8.82 -23.37
CA GLU A 77 9.23 -9.82 -23.38
C GLU A 77 8.06 -9.39 -22.51
N TYR A 78 8.34 -8.89 -21.30
CA TYR A 78 7.32 -8.32 -20.42
C TYR A 78 6.54 -7.24 -21.15
N ARG A 79 7.21 -6.27 -21.79
CA ARG A 79 6.53 -5.15 -22.47
C ARG A 79 5.66 -5.61 -23.65
N GLN A 80 6.12 -6.59 -24.42
CA GLN A 80 5.51 -6.97 -25.70
C GLN A 80 4.47 -8.09 -25.60
N ARG A 81 4.47 -8.91 -24.54
CA ARG A 81 3.59 -10.08 -24.45
C ARG A 81 2.09 -9.71 -24.52
N PRO A 82 1.25 -10.54 -25.16
CA PRO A 82 -0.20 -10.46 -25.01
C PRO A 82 -0.60 -10.58 -23.54
N ARG A 83 -1.68 -9.90 -23.16
CA ARG A 83 -2.17 -9.87 -21.77
C ARG A 83 -3.68 -9.97 -21.73
N TRP A 84 -4.19 -10.31 -20.55
CA TRP A 84 -5.61 -10.51 -20.29
C TRP A 84 -6.51 -9.39 -20.86
N PHE A 85 -6.14 -8.11 -20.67
CA PHE A 85 -6.95 -6.99 -21.15
C PHE A 85 -7.06 -6.91 -22.68
N ALA A 86 -6.06 -7.38 -23.43
CA ALA A 86 -6.14 -7.39 -24.90
C ALA A 86 -7.26 -8.31 -25.42
N GLU A 87 -7.60 -9.35 -24.65
CA GLU A 87 -8.64 -10.33 -24.99
C GLU A 87 -10.00 -9.98 -24.35
N HIS A 88 -10.01 -9.33 -23.18
CA HIS A 88 -11.22 -9.16 -22.35
C HIS A 88 -11.60 -7.69 -22.08
N GLY A 89 -10.73 -6.73 -22.41
CA GLY A 89 -10.84 -5.33 -22.02
C GLY A 89 -11.80 -4.48 -22.87
N GLY A 90 -12.57 -5.10 -23.76
CA GLY A 90 -13.43 -4.38 -24.71
C GLY A 90 -12.68 -3.31 -25.53
N LYS A 91 -13.42 -2.45 -26.24
CA LYS A 91 -12.85 -1.26 -26.90
C LYS A 91 -13.06 -0.02 -26.04
N MET A 92 -12.23 0.15 -25.00
CA MET A 92 -12.13 1.44 -24.32
C MET A 92 -11.48 2.48 -25.25
N SER A 93 -12.08 3.66 -25.36
CA SER A 93 -11.59 4.74 -26.25
C SER A 93 -10.35 5.48 -25.71
N GLY A 94 -9.97 5.21 -24.46
CA GLY A 94 -8.82 5.80 -23.79
C GLY A 94 -8.48 5.05 -22.50
N PRO A 95 -7.46 5.51 -21.77
CA PRO A 95 -7.07 4.87 -20.51
C PRO A 95 -8.02 5.19 -19.36
N VAL A 96 -7.87 4.46 -18.26
CA VAL A 96 -8.35 4.84 -16.93
C VAL A 96 -7.37 5.85 -16.34
N ALA A 97 -7.86 7.00 -15.88
CA ALA A 97 -7.06 7.92 -15.06
C ALA A 97 -7.34 7.66 -13.58
N TYR A 98 -6.34 7.11 -12.88
CA TYR A 98 -6.44 6.70 -11.47
C TYR A 98 -5.76 7.73 -10.56
N PHE A 99 -6.57 8.49 -9.83
CA PHE A 99 -6.08 9.57 -8.97
C PHE A 99 -5.97 9.11 -7.52
N SER A 100 -4.82 9.35 -6.89
CA SER A 100 -4.63 9.09 -5.47
C SER A 100 -3.65 10.07 -4.82
N MET A 101 -3.83 10.32 -3.52
CA MET A 101 -2.90 11.14 -2.73
C MET A 101 -1.57 10.45 -2.45
N GLU A 102 -1.50 9.13 -2.49
CA GLU A 102 -0.27 8.38 -2.20
C GLU A 102 -0.11 7.16 -3.12
N PHE A 103 1.16 6.83 -3.42
CA PHE A 103 1.52 5.64 -4.21
C PHE A 103 2.69 4.90 -3.54
N GLY A 104 2.39 3.73 -2.96
CA GLY A 104 3.34 2.83 -2.32
C GLY A 104 3.90 1.82 -3.32
N ILE A 105 4.80 2.26 -4.20
CA ILE A 105 5.38 1.41 -5.26
C ILE A 105 6.54 0.57 -4.70
N HIS A 106 7.49 1.23 -4.04
CA HIS A 106 8.70 0.67 -3.44
C HIS A 106 9.26 1.61 -2.37
N GLU A 107 10.04 1.12 -1.41
CA GLU A 107 10.64 1.91 -0.33
C GLU A 107 11.61 3.01 -0.82
N SER A 108 12.10 2.91 -2.06
CA SER A 108 12.95 3.95 -2.67
C SER A 108 12.18 5.23 -3.04
N LEU A 109 10.85 5.20 -3.03
CA LEU A 109 10.00 6.36 -3.28
C LEU A 109 9.04 6.57 -2.11
N GLY A 110 9.42 7.44 -1.17
CA GLY A 110 8.75 7.65 0.12
C GLY A 110 7.44 8.45 0.09
N ILE A 111 6.67 8.40 -1.00
CA ILE A 111 5.45 9.20 -1.25
C ILE A 111 4.16 8.53 -0.77
N TYR A 112 4.27 7.69 0.27
CA TYR A 112 3.15 6.97 0.86
C TYR A 112 3.31 6.90 2.38
N SER A 113 2.20 6.67 3.08
CA SER A 113 2.16 6.56 4.53
C SER A 113 1.53 5.26 5.01
N GLY A 114 0.64 4.64 4.23
CA GLY A 114 -0.16 3.52 4.72
C GLY A 114 -0.77 2.64 3.65
N GLY A 115 -1.87 1.97 4.04
CA GLY A 115 -2.52 0.95 3.22
C GLY A 115 -3.13 1.47 1.92
N LEU A 116 -3.58 2.72 1.87
CA LEU A 116 -4.16 3.35 0.67
C LEU A 116 -3.09 3.45 -0.44
N GLY A 117 -1.90 3.91 -0.10
CA GLY A 117 -0.79 4.04 -1.03
C GLY A 117 -0.26 2.69 -1.48
N VAL A 118 -0.09 1.74 -0.55
CA VAL A 118 0.32 0.37 -0.92
C VAL A 118 -0.70 -0.27 -1.86
N LEU A 119 -2.00 -0.06 -1.63
CA LEU A 119 -3.05 -0.51 -2.55
C LEU A 119 -2.94 0.16 -3.92
N ALA A 120 -2.75 1.48 -3.98
CA ALA A 120 -2.57 2.20 -5.24
C ALA A 120 -1.35 1.67 -6.03
N GLY A 121 -0.24 1.36 -5.34
CA GLY A 121 0.93 0.74 -5.94
C GLY A 121 0.64 -0.67 -6.48
N ASP A 122 -0.01 -1.53 -5.69
CA ASP A 122 -0.39 -2.88 -6.10
C ASP A 122 -1.44 -2.87 -7.23
N HIS A 123 -2.33 -1.87 -7.27
CA HIS A 123 -3.26 -1.64 -8.37
C HIS A 123 -2.54 -1.29 -9.67
N CYS A 124 -1.54 -0.40 -9.63
CA CYS A 124 -0.71 -0.06 -10.80
C CYS A 124 0.08 -1.27 -11.31
N LYS A 125 0.66 -2.07 -10.41
CA LYS A 125 1.41 -3.29 -10.78
C LYS A 125 0.50 -4.34 -11.43
N ALA A 126 -0.64 -4.64 -10.81
CA ALA A 126 -1.62 -5.57 -11.38
C ALA A 126 -2.22 -5.06 -12.72
N ALA A 127 -2.50 -3.75 -12.84
CA ALA A 127 -2.93 -3.16 -14.11
C ALA A 127 -1.86 -3.31 -15.20
N SER A 128 -0.57 -3.15 -14.85
CA SER A 128 0.55 -3.39 -15.76
C SER A 128 0.65 -4.86 -16.20
N ASP A 129 0.51 -5.79 -15.28
CA ASP A 129 0.60 -7.22 -15.56
C ASP A 129 -0.58 -7.72 -16.41
N LEU A 130 -1.78 -7.19 -16.17
CA LEU A 130 -3.00 -7.49 -16.94
C LEU A 130 -3.11 -6.70 -18.25
N GLY A 131 -2.34 -5.63 -18.43
CA GLY A 131 -2.33 -4.80 -19.64
C GLY A 131 -3.48 -3.80 -19.70
N VAL A 132 -4.05 -3.45 -18.56
CA VAL A 132 -5.11 -2.44 -18.47
C VAL A 132 -4.51 -1.07 -18.80
N PRO A 133 -5.05 -0.31 -19.76
CA PRO A 133 -4.57 1.01 -20.10
C PRO A 133 -4.89 1.96 -18.94
N LEU A 134 -3.92 2.19 -18.06
CA LEU A 134 -4.09 2.99 -16.86
C LEU A 134 -2.97 4.02 -16.74
N VAL A 135 -3.33 5.24 -16.32
CA VAL A 135 -2.40 6.31 -15.96
C VAL A 135 -2.70 6.72 -14.53
N GLY A 136 -1.71 6.60 -13.66
CA GLY A 136 -1.81 7.08 -12.28
C GLY A 136 -1.57 8.60 -12.21
N VAL A 137 -2.20 9.29 -11.27
CA VAL A 137 -1.97 10.71 -11.01
C VAL A 137 -1.90 10.98 -9.51
N GLY A 138 -0.82 11.61 -9.06
CA GLY A 138 -0.55 11.92 -7.65
C GLY A 138 0.28 13.20 -7.46
N LEU A 139 0.71 13.44 -6.21
CA LEU A 139 1.62 14.53 -5.84
C LEU A 139 3.03 13.98 -5.58
N LEU A 140 4.05 14.76 -5.95
CA LEU A 140 5.45 14.46 -5.66
C LEU A 140 5.89 15.18 -4.40
N TYR A 141 5.90 14.48 -3.26
CA TYR A 141 6.26 15.09 -1.99
C TYR A 141 7.78 15.20 -1.80
N ARG A 142 8.28 16.43 -1.63
CA ARG A 142 9.72 16.73 -1.42
C ARG A 142 10.32 15.95 -0.25
N SER A 143 9.58 15.76 0.82
CA SER A 143 10.00 14.98 1.99
C SER A 143 9.25 13.67 2.16
N GLY A 144 8.33 13.32 1.25
CA GLY A 144 7.48 12.15 1.41
C GLY A 144 6.58 12.25 2.65
N TYR A 145 6.39 11.11 3.31
CA TYR A 145 5.99 11.07 4.73
C TYR A 145 7.23 11.11 5.64
N PHE A 146 7.08 11.05 6.95
CA PHE A 146 8.24 11.05 7.84
C PHE A 146 8.93 9.67 7.94
N ARG A 147 10.25 9.70 8.13
CA ARG A 147 11.06 8.58 8.62
C ARG A 147 10.99 8.57 10.14
N GLN A 148 10.68 7.41 10.71
CA GLN A 148 10.48 7.25 12.14
C GLN A 148 11.79 6.85 12.81
N THR A 149 12.11 7.45 13.94
CA THR A 149 13.07 6.86 14.89
C THR A 149 12.44 6.84 16.27
N VAL A 150 12.79 5.84 17.07
CA VAL A 150 12.39 5.79 18.48
C VAL A 150 13.62 6.07 19.35
N ASP A 151 13.51 7.04 20.25
CA ASP A 151 14.58 7.37 21.19
C ASP A 151 14.64 6.38 22.37
N ALA A 152 15.61 6.57 23.26
CA ALA A 152 15.85 5.67 24.39
C ALA A 152 14.67 5.65 25.39
N ASP A 153 13.90 6.72 25.47
CA ASP A 153 12.71 6.85 26.33
C ASP A 153 11.44 6.29 25.66
N GLY A 154 11.56 5.81 24.42
CA GLY A 154 10.47 5.22 23.65
C GLY A 154 9.63 6.23 22.86
N PHE A 155 10.00 7.51 22.84
CA PHE A 155 9.23 8.51 22.07
C PHE A 155 9.53 8.42 20.57
N GLN A 156 8.47 8.55 19.79
CA GLN A 156 8.54 8.60 18.34
C GLN A 156 9.03 9.98 17.88
N GLN A 157 10.10 9.99 17.10
CA GLN A 157 10.62 11.16 16.42
C GLN A 157 10.23 11.14 14.94
N HIS A 158 9.99 12.35 14.38
CA HIS A 158 9.53 12.54 13.00
C HIS A 158 10.64 13.21 12.19
N ILE A 159 11.38 12.44 11.39
CA ILE A 159 12.44 12.95 10.53
C ILE A 159 11.86 13.17 9.13
N TYR A 160 11.90 14.41 8.64
CA TYR A 160 11.47 14.75 7.29
C TYR A 160 12.71 14.86 6.39
N PRO A 161 13.01 13.84 5.55
CA PRO A 161 14.15 13.90 4.64
C PRO A 161 13.91 14.97 3.57
N ASP A 162 14.98 15.44 2.94
CA ASP A 162 14.89 16.29 1.75
C ASP A 162 15.32 15.46 0.54
N TYR A 163 14.36 14.97 -0.26
CA TYR A 163 14.67 14.08 -1.37
C TYR A 163 15.19 14.85 -2.57
N ASP A 164 16.37 14.44 -3.05
CA ASP A 164 16.92 14.85 -4.33
C ASP A 164 16.28 14.01 -5.45
N PHE A 165 15.32 14.62 -6.16
CA PHE A 165 14.57 13.99 -7.25
C PHE A 165 15.47 13.50 -8.39
N ALA A 166 16.65 14.09 -8.59
CA ALA A 166 17.60 13.63 -9.61
C ALA A 166 18.21 12.25 -9.28
N ARG A 167 18.10 11.80 -8.03
CA ARG A 167 18.59 10.50 -7.54
C ARG A 167 17.50 9.46 -7.41
N LEU A 168 16.25 9.80 -7.72
CA LEU A 168 15.13 8.87 -7.65
C LEU A 168 14.83 8.25 -9.02
N PRO A 169 14.17 7.08 -9.07
CA PRO A 169 13.64 6.45 -10.30
C PRO A 169 12.47 7.21 -10.94
N ILE A 170 12.61 8.52 -11.12
CA ILE A 170 11.60 9.42 -11.69
C ILE A 170 12.23 10.32 -12.75
N LEU A 171 11.44 10.73 -13.73
CA LEU A 171 11.90 11.59 -14.81
C LEU A 171 10.96 12.80 -14.99
N PRO A 172 11.48 14.00 -15.29
CA PRO A 172 10.63 15.12 -15.64
C PRO A 172 9.91 14.81 -16.96
N VAL A 173 8.65 15.17 -17.04
CA VAL A 173 7.90 15.14 -18.30
C VAL A 173 8.29 16.38 -19.09
N LEU A 174 8.74 16.20 -20.33
CA LEU A 174 9.18 17.32 -21.16
C LEU A 174 7.99 18.03 -21.81
N SER A 175 8.04 19.36 -21.81
CA SER A 175 7.13 20.19 -22.61
C SER A 175 7.48 20.08 -24.10
N PRO A 176 6.50 20.18 -25.03
CA PRO A 176 6.77 20.29 -26.46
C PRO A 176 7.72 21.44 -26.82
N THR A 177 7.77 22.49 -25.99
CA THR A 177 8.63 23.68 -26.18
C THR A 177 10.02 23.54 -25.57
N GLY A 178 10.36 22.37 -25.01
CA GLY A 178 11.56 22.16 -24.20
C GLY A 178 11.36 22.51 -22.71
N GLY A 179 12.21 21.95 -21.85
CA GLY A 179 12.09 22.05 -20.39
C GLY A 179 11.01 21.14 -19.80
N THR A 180 10.83 21.20 -18.48
CA THR A 180 9.81 20.42 -17.77
C THR A 180 8.41 21.00 -18.03
N LEU A 181 7.45 20.14 -18.35
CA LEU A 181 6.04 20.49 -18.47
C LEU A 181 5.52 21.01 -17.12
N THR A 182 4.92 22.20 -17.14
CA THR A 182 4.24 22.77 -15.96
C THR A 182 2.78 23.06 -16.27
N VAL A 183 1.90 22.84 -15.30
CA VAL A 183 0.47 23.14 -15.42
C VAL A 183 0.03 24.18 -14.39
N PRO A 184 -0.73 25.22 -14.79
CA PRO A 184 -1.20 26.25 -13.87
C PRO A 184 -2.45 25.76 -13.10
N VAL A 185 -2.56 26.17 -11.84
CA VAL A 185 -3.72 25.97 -10.95
C VAL A 185 -4.07 27.32 -10.31
N ASN A 186 -5.29 27.79 -10.54
CA ASN A 186 -5.75 29.06 -10.01
C ASN A 186 -6.13 28.89 -8.54
N LEU A 187 -5.46 29.61 -7.65
CA LEU A 187 -5.79 29.73 -6.24
C LEU A 187 -6.23 31.18 -5.94
N PRO A 188 -6.81 31.48 -4.78
CA PRO A 188 -7.22 32.84 -4.44
C PRO A 188 -6.06 33.83 -4.55
N GLY A 189 -6.22 34.79 -5.47
CA GLY A 189 -5.26 35.87 -5.73
C GLY A 189 -3.97 35.48 -6.46
N ARG A 190 -3.79 34.22 -6.88
CA ARG A 190 -2.52 33.77 -7.50
C ARG A 190 -2.66 32.52 -8.36
N ILE A 191 -1.63 32.25 -9.17
CA ILE A 191 -1.53 31.03 -9.97
C ILE A 191 -0.35 30.20 -9.44
N VAL A 192 -0.61 28.96 -9.06
CA VAL A 192 0.42 27.98 -8.69
C VAL A 192 0.71 27.10 -9.89
N HIS A 193 1.98 26.96 -10.25
CA HIS A 193 2.44 26.08 -11.31
C HIS A 193 2.90 24.74 -10.72
N ALA A 194 2.40 23.62 -11.24
CA ALA A 194 2.87 22.30 -10.89
C ALA A 194 3.72 21.71 -12.02
N ALA A 195 4.99 21.40 -11.75
CA ALA A 195 5.84 20.63 -12.66
C ALA A 195 5.38 19.17 -12.68
N VAL A 196 5.39 18.57 -13.88
CA VAL A 196 4.93 17.20 -14.09
C VAL A 196 6.13 16.27 -14.19
N TRP A 197 6.14 15.26 -13.33
CA TRP A 197 7.11 14.17 -13.30
C TRP A 197 6.43 12.85 -13.66
N LYS A 198 7.22 11.87 -14.10
CA LYS A 198 6.75 10.52 -14.42
C LYS A 198 7.51 9.48 -13.60
N VAL A 199 6.76 8.63 -12.93
CA VAL A 199 7.21 7.33 -12.40
C VAL A 199 6.70 6.24 -13.34
N GLN A 200 7.55 5.33 -13.78
CA GLN A 200 7.13 4.20 -14.61
C GLN A 200 6.97 2.94 -13.75
N VAL A 201 5.78 2.32 -13.79
CA VAL A 201 5.45 1.08 -13.06
C VAL A 201 5.09 0.01 -14.09
N GLY A 202 6.11 -0.65 -14.66
CA GLY A 202 5.91 -1.56 -15.80
C GLY A 202 5.34 -0.80 -17.00
N LEU A 203 4.12 -1.12 -17.41
CA LEU A 203 3.38 -0.43 -18.45
C LEU A 203 2.62 0.82 -17.99
N VAL A 204 2.43 0.99 -16.69
CA VAL A 204 1.60 2.07 -16.13
C VAL A 204 2.46 3.29 -15.81
N PRO A 205 2.30 4.43 -16.53
CA PRO A 205 2.89 5.69 -16.10
C PRO A 205 2.08 6.29 -14.94
N VAL A 206 2.77 6.79 -13.92
CA VAL A 206 2.18 7.58 -12.84
C VAL A 206 2.74 9.00 -12.92
N LEU A 207 1.85 9.96 -13.19
CA LEU A 207 2.18 11.37 -13.25
C LEU A 207 2.17 11.95 -11.84
N MET A 208 3.23 12.67 -11.49
CA MET A 208 3.40 13.28 -10.18
C MET A 208 3.58 14.78 -10.31
N LEU A 209 2.81 15.54 -9.54
CA LEU A 209 2.80 16.99 -9.57
C LEU A 209 3.66 17.58 -8.45
N ASP A 210 4.51 18.53 -8.81
CA ASP A 210 5.46 19.18 -7.91
C ASP A 210 5.32 20.70 -7.94
N THR A 211 5.04 21.32 -6.80
CA THR A 211 4.96 22.78 -6.64
C THR A 211 6.27 23.40 -6.16
N ASP A 212 7.28 22.62 -5.78
CA ASP A 212 8.57 23.13 -5.31
C ASP A 212 9.48 23.56 -6.47
N ILE A 213 9.03 24.57 -7.20
CA ILE A 213 9.70 25.13 -8.38
C ILE A 213 9.83 26.64 -8.29
N SER A 214 10.83 27.19 -8.98
CA SER A 214 11.13 28.62 -8.95
C SER A 214 10.03 29.52 -9.52
N LEU A 215 9.09 28.96 -10.30
CA LEU A 215 7.92 29.69 -10.83
C LEU A 215 6.93 30.09 -9.73
N ASN A 216 6.95 29.42 -8.58
CA ASN A 216 6.03 29.67 -7.49
C ASN A 216 6.65 30.55 -6.40
N ASP A 217 5.78 31.31 -5.73
CA ASP A 217 6.09 32.00 -4.49
C ASP A 217 6.61 31.01 -3.45
N PRO A 218 7.63 31.36 -2.64
CA PRO A 218 8.13 30.48 -1.58
C PRO A 218 7.06 29.93 -0.63
N ALA A 219 5.94 30.63 -0.42
CA ALA A 219 4.83 30.19 0.42
C ALA A 219 3.99 29.06 -0.19
N ASP A 220 3.99 28.90 -1.52
CA ASP A 220 3.22 27.87 -2.23
C ASP A 220 4.03 26.60 -2.49
N ARG A 221 5.36 26.68 -2.52
CA ARG A 221 6.24 25.51 -2.72
C ARG A 221 5.97 24.37 -1.73
N PRO A 222 5.70 24.62 -0.43
CA PRO A 222 5.39 23.58 0.53
C PRO A 222 4.06 22.85 0.32
N ILE A 223 3.22 23.21 -0.66
CA ILE A 223 2.01 22.44 -1.00
C ILE A 223 2.41 20.97 -1.28
N THR A 224 3.48 20.73 -2.04
CA THR A 224 4.06 19.39 -2.24
C THR A 224 5.25 19.11 -1.31
N GLY A 225 5.29 19.72 -0.12
CA GLY A 225 6.36 19.50 0.87
C GLY A 225 6.27 18.13 1.54
N ILE A 226 5.20 17.90 2.32
CA ILE A 226 4.98 16.67 3.09
C ILE A 226 3.60 16.07 2.81
N LEU A 227 3.52 14.74 2.86
CA LEU A 227 2.27 14.00 2.81
C LEU A 227 1.51 14.13 4.16
N TYR A 228 0.19 14.38 4.08
CA TYR A 228 -0.72 14.57 5.23
C TYR A 228 -0.28 15.70 6.19
N VAL A 229 -0.21 16.92 5.65
CA VAL A 229 -0.02 18.16 6.43
C VAL A 229 -1.09 18.35 7.51
N ARG A 230 -0.73 19.00 8.62
CA ARG A 230 -1.68 19.35 9.68
C ARG A 230 -2.57 20.54 9.33
N GLY A 231 -2.09 21.47 8.51
CA GLY A 231 -2.81 22.71 8.16
C GLY A 231 -3.95 22.46 7.18
N ARG A 232 -5.18 22.86 7.55
CA ARG A 232 -6.40 22.66 6.73
C ARG A 232 -6.33 23.38 5.38
N GLU A 233 -5.81 24.60 5.35
CA GLU A 233 -5.70 25.39 4.11
C GLU A 233 -4.68 24.78 3.14
N THR A 234 -3.48 24.41 3.62
CA THR A 234 -2.49 23.69 2.80
C THR A 234 -3.01 22.33 2.33
N ARG A 235 -3.77 21.62 3.18
CA ARG A 235 -4.44 20.38 2.82
C ARG A 235 -5.41 20.57 1.65
N LEU A 236 -6.26 21.59 1.71
CA LEU A 236 -7.16 21.94 0.60
C LEU A 236 -6.37 22.30 -0.68
N CYS A 237 -5.27 23.04 -0.54
CA CYS A 237 -4.39 23.36 -1.67
C CYS A 237 -3.80 22.09 -2.31
N GLN A 238 -3.39 21.09 -1.53
CA GLN A 238 -2.93 19.80 -2.05
C GLN A 238 -4.01 19.12 -2.88
N GLU A 239 -5.24 19.06 -2.38
CA GLU A 239 -6.36 18.41 -3.07
C GLU A 239 -6.75 19.15 -4.35
N LEU A 240 -6.70 20.48 -4.37
CA LEU A 240 -6.90 21.31 -5.57
C LEU A 240 -5.79 21.11 -6.59
N VAL A 241 -4.52 21.15 -6.17
CA VAL A 241 -3.38 20.93 -7.08
C VAL A 241 -3.43 19.53 -7.68
N LEU A 242 -3.77 18.51 -6.89
CA LEU A 242 -3.94 17.15 -7.40
C LEU A 242 -5.11 17.03 -8.38
N GLY A 243 -6.32 17.45 -7.97
CA GLY A 243 -7.52 17.32 -8.78
C GLY A 243 -7.47 18.15 -10.06
N ILE A 244 -7.20 19.45 -9.92
CA ILE A 244 -7.18 20.41 -11.04
C ILE A 244 -5.90 20.24 -11.87
N GLY A 245 -4.74 20.26 -11.23
CA GLY A 245 -3.45 20.13 -11.90
C GLY A 245 -3.32 18.80 -12.62
N GLY A 246 -3.81 17.71 -12.03
CA GLY A 246 -3.77 16.38 -12.62
C GLY A 246 -4.60 16.27 -13.90
N VAL A 247 -5.83 16.80 -13.90
CA VAL A 247 -6.66 16.86 -15.12
C VAL A 247 -5.98 17.70 -16.20
N ARG A 248 -5.38 18.84 -15.84
CA ARG A 248 -4.66 19.71 -16.78
C ARG A 248 -3.40 19.04 -17.33
N ALA A 249 -2.66 18.27 -16.52
CA ALA A 249 -1.49 17.52 -16.96
C ALA A 249 -1.84 16.45 -17.98
N LEU A 250 -2.90 15.67 -17.74
CA LEU A 250 -3.40 14.69 -18.72
C LEU A 250 -3.78 15.35 -20.04
N ARG A 251 -4.50 16.49 -20.00
CA ARG A 251 -4.86 17.24 -21.21
C ARG A 251 -3.64 17.79 -21.96
N ALA A 252 -2.67 18.35 -21.25
CA ALA A 252 -1.43 18.88 -21.85
C ALA A 252 -0.62 17.77 -22.56
N LEU A 253 -0.73 16.54 -22.08
CA LEU A 253 -0.14 15.34 -22.71
C LEU A 253 -1.01 14.71 -23.80
N GLY A 254 -2.17 15.28 -24.12
CA GLY A 254 -3.11 14.73 -25.09
C GLY A 254 -3.77 13.42 -24.64
N ILE A 255 -3.63 13.05 -23.37
CA ILE A 255 -4.26 11.85 -22.81
C ILE A 255 -5.75 12.14 -22.62
N ARG A 256 -6.60 11.32 -23.22
CA ARG A 256 -8.07 11.42 -23.14
C ARG A 256 -8.62 10.19 -22.39
N PRO A 257 -8.72 10.24 -21.06
CA PRO A 257 -9.24 9.11 -20.29
C PRO A 257 -10.71 8.84 -20.62
N SER A 258 -11.06 7.57 -20.82
CA SER A 258 -12.46 7.15 -20.94
C SER A 258 -13.10 6.96 -19.57
N VAL A 259 -12.30 6.70 -18.53
CA VAL A 259 -12.74 6.52 -17.14
C VAL A 259 -11.87 7.33 -16.19
N TRP A 260 -12.49 7.91 -15.16
CA TRP A 260 -11.81 8.65 -14.10
C TRP A 260 -12.08 7.99 -12.76
N HIS A 261 -11.04 7.48 -12.11
CA HIS A 261 -11.17 6.78 -10.84
C HIS A 261 -10.62 7.66 -9.71
N MET A 262 -11.52 8.05 -8.79
CA MET A 262 -11.21 8.71 -7.53
C MET A 262 -10.91 7.65 -6.45
N ASN A 263 -9.63 7.54 -6.04
CA ASN A 263 -9.24 6.69 -4.91
C ASN A 263 -9.24 7.52 -3.61
N GLU A 264 -10.37 7.46 -2.89
CA GLU A 264 -10.76 8.31 -1.76
C GLU A 264 -11.17 9.75 -2.15
N GLY A 265 -11.94 10.43 -1.29
CA GLY A 265 -12.54 11.74 -1.57
C GLY A 265 -11.54 12.87 -1.83
N HIS A 266 -10.29 12.74 -1.40
CA HIS A 266 -9.24 13.76 -1.53
C HIS A 266 -8.96 14.24 -2.97
N VAL A 267 -9.42 13.49 -3.97
CA VAL A 267 -9.15 13.79 -5.39
C VAL A 267 -10.40 14.32 -6.11
N ALA A 268 -11.51 14.54 -5.41
CA ALA A 268 -12.82 14.83 -6.00
C ALA A 268 -12.86 16.13 -6.81
N PHE A 269 -11.95 17.09 -6.56
CA PHE A 269 -11.81 18.31 -7.36
C PHE A 269 -11.51 18.04 -8.85
N LEU A 270 -11.03 16.83 -9.20
CA LEU A 270 -10.90 16.44 -10.61
C LEU A 270 -12.24 16.52 -11.36
N GLY A 271 -13.35 16.20 -10.68
CA GLY A 271 -14.68 16.25 -11.30
C GLY A 271 -15.11 17.69 -11.60
N LEU A 272 -14.80 18.63 -10.70
CA LEU A 272 -15.08 20.04 -10.89
C LEU A 272 -14.24 20.64 -12.04
N GLU A 273 -12.95 20.35 -12.16
CA GLU A 273 -12.13 20.83 -13.29
C GLU A 273 -12.58 20.23 -14.64
N ARG A 274 -13.11 19.00 -14.61
CA ARG A 274 -13.71 18.40 -15.81
C ARG A 274 -15.00 19.11 -16.20
N ALA A 275 -15.89 19.39 -15.25
CA ALA A 275 -17.12 20.13 -15.49
C ALA A 275 -16.82 21.54 -16.01
N ARG A 276 -15.87 22.24 -15.38
CA ARG A 276 -15.41 23.58 -15.78
C ARG A 276 -15.07 23.66 -17.27
N LYS A 277 -14.32 22.70 -17.77
CA LYS A 277 -13.94 22.69 -19.19
C LYS A 277 -15.12 22.51 -20.12
N ARG A 278 -16.09 21.66 -19.75
CA ARG A 278 -17.30 21.43 -20.57
C ARG A 278 -18.19 22.66 -20.60
N VAL A 279 -18.27 23.40 -19.49
CA VAL A 279 -18.92 24.71 -19.45
C VAL A 279 -18.22 25.72 -20.35
N GLN A 280 -16.88 25.76 -20.33
CA GLN A 280 -16.11 26.59 -21.26
C GLN A 280 -16.26 26.19 -22.73
N ASP A 281 -16.62 24.93 -23.00
CA ASP A 281 -16.92 24.42 -24.34
C ASP A 281 -18.39 24.66 -24.74
N GLY A 282 -19.19 25.32 -23.88
CA GLY A 282 -20.54 25.78 -24.17
C GLY A 282 -21.67 24.97 -23.53
N GLU A 283 -21.37 23.96 -22.70
CA GLU A 283 -22.41 23.19 -21.98
C GLU A 283 -22.93 23.95 -20.73
N GLY A 284 -24.18 23.70 -20.33
CA GLY A 284 -24.67 24.18 -19.03
C GLY A 284 -24.03 23.42 -17.86
N LEU A 285 -23.91 24.05 -16.68
CA LEU A 285 -23.25 23.43 -15.52
C LEU A 285 -23.90 22.10 -15.11
N ALA A 286 -25.22 22.01 -15.08
CA ALA A 286 -25.93 20.78 -14.74
C ALA A 286 -25.61 19.63 -15.73
N ASP A 287 -25.64 19.91 -17.03
CA ASP A 287 -25.29 18.93 -18.08
C ASP A 287 -23.80 18.55 -18.02
N ALA A 288 -22.94 19.51 -17.72
CA ALA A 288 -21.52 19.30 -17.55
C ALA A 288 -21.23 18.34 -16.39
N LEU A 289 -21.87 18.55 -15.23
CA LEU A 289 -21.76 17.69 -14.05
C LEU A 289 -22.31 16.28 -14.31
N GLU A 290 -23.47 16.17 -14.95
CA GLU A 290 -24.07 14.86 -15.25
C GLU A 290 -23.22 14.02 -16.21
N ALA A 291 -22.63 14.61 -17.26
CA ALA A 291 -21.75 13.82 -18.12
C ALA A 291 -20.34 13.63 -17.55
N VAL A 292 -19.88 14.44 -16.59
CA VAL A 292 -18.71 14.09 -15.76
C VAL A 292 -19.01 12.88 -14.90
N LYS A 293 -20.19 12.83 -14.28
CA LYS A 293 -20.63 11.74 -13.40
C LYS A 293 -20.63 10.39 -14.12
N ARG A 294 -21.12 10.34 -15.37
CA ARG A 294 -21.29 9.09 -16.16
C ARG A 294 -20.06 8.20 -16.22
N ASN A 295 -18.87 8.77 -16.35
CA ASN A 295 -17.62 8.01 -16.48
C ASN A 295 -16.65 8.19 -15.29
N THR A 296 -17.18 8.53 -14.12
CA THR A 296 -16.42 8.65 -12.87
C THR A 296 -16.74 7.50 -11.93
N VAL A 297 -15.69 6.86 -11.42
CA VAL A 297 -15.75 5.79 -10.43
C VAL A 297 -15.14 6.30 -9.12
N PHE A 298 -15.82 6.07 -8.01
CA PHE A 298 -15.34 6.46 -6.68
C PHE A 298 -15.19 5.24 -5.77
N THR A 299 -13.99 5.08 -5.19
CA THR A 299 -13.73 4.09 -4.14
C THR A 299 -13.52 4.82 -2.80
N THR A 300 -14.29 4.44 -1.78
CA THR A 300 -14.10 4.90 -0.40
C THR A 300 -13.40 3.83 0.45
N HIS A 301 -12.47 4.25 1.31
CA HIS A 301 -11.74 3.38 2.25
C HIS A 301 -12.03 3.70 3.71
N THR A 302 -12.96 4.62 3.96
CA THR A 302 -13.19 5.20 5.28
C THR A 302 -14.44 4.59 5.93
N PRO A 303 -14.29 3.78 7.00
CA PRO A 303 -15.42 3.07 7.62
C PRO A 303 -16.16 3.91 8.68
N VAL A 304 -15.65 5.11 9.03
CA VAL A 304 -16.20 5.94 10.11
C VAL A 304 -16.39 7.39 9.67
N PRO A 305 -17.47 8.09 10.10
CA PRO A 305 -17.74 9.47 9.71
C PRO A 305 -16.55 10.42 9.94
N ALA A 306 -15.94 10.33 11.13
CA ALA A 306 -14.82 11.19 11.55
C ALA A 306 -13.53 11.02 10.72
N GLY A 307 -13.44 9.97 9.90
CA GLY A 307 -12.31 9.77 8.99
C GLY A 307 -12.47 10.49 7.65
N ASN A 308 -13.66 11.01 7.35
CA ASN A 308 -13.93 11.67 6.07
C ASN A 308 -13.47 13.12 6.09
N GLU A 309 -12.85 13.53 4.99
CA GLU A 309 -12.27 14.86 4.85
C GLU A 309 -13.36 15.93 4.67
N THR A 310 -13.39 16.91 5.56
CA THR A 310 -14.36 18.01 5.54
C THR A 310 -13.69 19.36 5.75
N PHE A 311 -14.08 20.36 4.96
CA PHE A 311 -13.60 21.73 5.10
C PHE A 311 -14.70 22.65 5.57
N ASP A 312 -14.34 23.64 6.39
CA ASP A 312 -15.23 24.73 6.73
C ASP A 312 -15.74 25.38 5.45
N ARG A 313 -17.04 25.65 5.39
CA ARG A 313 -17.70 26.17 4.21
C ARG A 313 -17.09 27.47 3.69
N ALA A 314 -16.71 28.39 4.59
CA ALA A 314 -16.06 29.64 4.22
C ALA A 314 -14.69 29.43 3.57
N LEU A 315 -13.93 28.43 4.04
CA LEU A 315 -12.63 28.08 3.45
C LEU A 315 -12.83 27.47 2.05
N ALA A 316 -13.78 26.54 1.91
CA ALA A 316 -14.11 25.96 0.61
C ALA A 316 -14.57 27.04 -0.39
N GLN A 317 -15.44 27.96 0.02
CA GLN A 317 -15.92 29.06 -0.81
C GLN A 317 -14.78 29.94 -1.32
N LYS A 318 -13.88 30.37 -0.42
CA LYS A 318 -12.70 31.17 -0.77
C LYS A 318 -11.91 30.51 -1.89
N TYR A 319 -11.66 29.20 -1.79
CA TYR A 319 -10.83 28.47 -2.74
C TYR A 319 -11.56 28.01 -4.02
N LEU A 320 -12.89 27.90 -3.96
CA LEU A 320 -13.72 27.60 -5.12
C LEU A 320 -14.12 28.85 -5.92
N GLU A 321 -13.90 30.07 -5.39
CA GLU A 321 -14.24 31.33 -6.08
C GLU A 321 -13.75 31.38 -7.54
N PRO A 322 -12.48 31.03 -7.89
CA PRO A 322 -12.06 31.02 -9.29
C PRO A 322 -12.86 30.05 -10.15
N TRP A 323 -13.23 28.89 -9.59
CA TRP A 323 -14.05 27.91 -10.30
C TRP A 323 -15.50 28.39 -10.48
N ILE A 324 -16.08 28.99 -9.44
CA ILE A 324 -17.44 29.55 -9.44
C ILE A 324 -17.59 30.60 -10.55
N LEU A 325 -16.61 31.51 -10.66
CA LEU A 325 -16.56 32.52 -11.70
C LEU A 325 -16.42 31.90 -13.10
N ASP A 326 -15.54 30.91 -13.25
CA ASP A 326 -15.28 30.23 -14.53
C ASP A 326 -16.50 29.47 -15.08
N VAL A 327 -17.38 28.97 -14.19
CA VAL A 327 -18.60 28.24 -14.59
C VAL A 327 -19.87 29.08 -14.53
N GLY A 328 -19.80 30.33 -14.06
CA GLY A 328 -20.95 31.22 -13.93
C GLY A 328 -22.02 30.70 -12.95
N SER A 329 -21.62 30.02 -11.87
CA SER A 329 -22.53 29.50 -10.83
C SER A 329 -22.73 30.51 -9.72
N GLU A 330 -23.88 30.46 -9.04
CA GLU A 330 -24.01 31.12 -7.74
C GLU A 330 -23.17 30.38 -6.68
N PRO A 331 -22.56 31.07 -5.69
CA PRO A 331 -21.70 30.43 -4.69
C PRO A 331 -22.40 29.33 -3.88
N GLU A 332 -23.68 29.54 -3.56
CA GLU A 332 -24.50 28.57 -2.82
C GLU A 332 -24.69 27.27 -3.59
N GLU A 333 -24.97 27.36 -4.89
CA GLU A 333 -25.16 26.20 -5.78
C GLU A 333 -23.86 25.41 -5.93
N ALA A 334 -22.73 26.10 -6.10
CA ALA A 334 -21.41 25.47 -6.21
C ALA A 334 -21.01 24.73 -4.93
N LEU A 335 -21.26 25.34 -3.76
CA LEU A 335 -20.97 24.72 -2.48
C LEU A 335 -21.90 23.55 -2.17
N ALA A 336 -23.16 23.61 -2.63
CA ALA A 336 -24.14 22.54 -2.44
C ALA A 336 -23.69 21.19 -3.03
N ILE A 337 -22.88 21.21 -4.10
CA ILE A 337 -22.33 19.98 -4.72
C ILE A 337 -21.51 19.17 -3.71
N GLY A 338 -20.72 19.83 -2.86
CA GLY A 338 -19.93 19.18 -1.80
C GLY A 338 -20.56 19.25 -0.41
N ALA A 339 -21.73 19.86 -0.24
CA ALA A 339 -22.30 20.10 1.08
C ALA A 339 -22.81 18.81 1.74
N ASP A 340 -22.45 18.60 3.01
CA ASP A 340 -23.00 17.57 3.90
C ASP A 340 -22.80 18.00 5.35
N ASN A 341 -23.84 17.87 6.19
CA ASN A 341 -23.81 18.21 7.61
C ASN A 341 -23.22 19.61 7.94
N GLY A 342 -23.52 20.62 7.10
CA GLY A 342 -23.09 22.01 7.29
C GLY A 342 -21.67 22.34 6.82
N ASN A 343 -20.89 21.35 6.38
CA ASN A 343 -19.51 21.52 5.89
C ASN A 343 -19.40 21.16 4.41
N PHE A 344 -18.26 21.48 3.81
CA PHE A 344 -17.89 20.98 2.49
C PHE A 344 -17.17 19.64 2.64
N ASN A 345 -17.85 18.55 2.29
CA ASN A 345 -17.43 17.18 2.49
C ASN A 345 -16.93 16.56 1.17
N MET A 346 -15.67 16.14 1.16
CA MET A 346 -15.02 15.62 -0.03
C MET A 346 -15.57 14.26 -0.48
N THR A 347 -16.01 13.43 0.47
CA THR A 347 -16.67 12.15 0.17
C THR A 347 -18.06 12.40 -0.45
N ALA A 348 -18.82 13.36 0.08
CA ALA A 348 -20.11 13.74 -0.50
C ALA A 348 -19.95 14.30 -1.92
N LEU A 349 -18.93 15.15 -2.13
CA LEU A 349 -18.56 15.65 -3.46
C LEU A 349 -18.23 14.49 -4.41
N ALA A 350 -17.39 13.54 -4.00
CA ALA A 350 -17.00 12.39 -4.81
C ALA A 350 -18.20 11.51 -5.20
N ILE A 351 -19.10 11.23 -4.25
CA ILE A 351 -20.30 10.43 -4.47
C ILE A 351 -21.21 11.10 -5.52
N ARG A 352 -21.51 12.40 -5.34
CA ARG A 352 -22.40 13.12 -6.27
C ARG A 352 -21.82 13.25 -7.67
N LEU A 353 -20.48 13.28 -7.80
CA LEU A 353 -19.76 13.35 -9.07
C LEU A 353 -19.42 11.97 -9.68
N SER A 354 -19.97 10.87 -9.15
CA SER A 354 -19.67 9.51 -9.62
C SER A 354 -20.90 8.72 -10.04
N SER A 355 -20.76 7.90 -11.08
CA SER A 355 -21.81 6.96 -11.52
C SER A 355 -21.75 5.64 -10.75
N ARG A 356 -20.58 5.29 -10.22
CA ARG A 356 -20.37 4.10 -9.40
C ARG A 356 -19.58 4.45 -8.15
N THR A 357 -20.08 4.02 -7.00
CA THR A 357 -19.40 4.12 -5.71
C THR A 357 -19.23 2.73 -5.11
N ASN A 358 -18.03 2.40 -4.63
CA ASN A 358 -17.78 1.13 -3.97
C ASN A 358 -16.91 1.26 -2.70
N GLY A 359 -17.18 0.38 -1.75
CA GLY A 359 -16.27 0.04 -0.65
C GLY A 359 -15.24 -1.01 -1.08
N VAL A 360 -14.42 -1.44 -0.11
CA VAL A 360 -13.17 -2.19 -0.36
C VAL A 360 -13.11 -3.59 0.28
N SER A 361 -14.23 -4.01 0.84
CA SER A 361 -14.60 -5.36 1.24
C SER A 361 -16.12 -5.43 1.28
N ARG A 362 -16.71 -6.63 1.32
CA ARG A 362 -18.17 -6.76 1.41
C ARG A 362 -18.75 -6.06 2.63
N LEU A 363 -18.17 -6.29 3.82
CA LEU A 363 -18.63 -5.65 5.05
C LEU A 363 -18.49 -4.12 4.98
N HIS A 364 -17.41 -3.62 4.36
CA HIS A 364 -17.26 -2.18 4.17
C HIS A 364 -18.30 -1.59 3.23
N GLY A 365 -18.68 -2.27 2.14
CA GLY A 365 -19.77 -1.83 1.26
C GLY A 365 -21.08 -1.61 2.02
N GLN A 366 -21.39 -2.50 2.96
CA GLN A 366 -22.56 -2.39 3.84
C GLN A 366 -22.46 -1.21 4.81
N VAL A 367 -21.30 -1.04 5.46
CA VAL A 367 -21.04 0.09 6.37
C VAL A 367 -21.11 1.43 5.62
N SER A 368 -20.47 1.52 4.46
CA SER A 368 -20.51 2.73 3.61
C SER A 368 -21.92 3.00 3.09
N SER A 369 -22.68 1.97 2.70
CA SER A 369 -24.07 2.11 2.31
C SER A 369 -24.92 2.69 3.43
N ALA A 370 -24.75 2.22 4.66
CA ALA A 370 -25.45 2.76 5.82
C ALA A 370 -25.06 4.21 6.13
N LEU A 371 -23.78 4.56 5.96
CA LEU A 371 -23.25 5.90 6.24
C LEU A 371 -23.71 6.95 5.22
N TRP A 372 -23.80 6.58 3.94
CA TRP A 372 -24.00 7.53 2.84
C TRP A 372 -25.36 7.44 2.15
N ARG A 373 -26.27 6.60 2.64
CA ARG A 373 -27.58 6.36 2.01
C ARG A 373 -28.34 7.65 1.70
N HIS A 374 -28.24 8.65 2.56
CA HIS A 374 -28.93 9.95 2.40
C HIS A 374 -28.47 10.77 1.20
N LEU A 375 -27.39 10.37 0.52
CA LEU A 375 -26.88 11.01 -0.69
C LEU A 375 -27.36 10.35 -2.00
N PHE A 376 -28.15 9.27 -1.92
CA PHE A 376 -28.63 8.52 -3.08
C PHE A 376 -30.16 8.63 -3.20
N ASP A 377 -30.62 8.97 -4.40
CA ASP A 377 -32.05 9.20 -4.68
C ASP A 377 -32.79 7.93 -5.19
N ASP A 378 -32.10 6.81 -5.35
CA ASP A 378 -32.63 5.61 -6.01
C ASP A 378 -33.33 4.62 -5.07
N GLY A 379 -33.40 4.94 -3.77
CA GLY A 379 -34.08 4.14 -2.76
C GLY A 379 -33.44 2.78 -2.49
N LYS A 380 -32.24 2.49 -3.02
CA LYS A 380 -31.54 1.23 -2.76
C LYS A 380 -31.11 1.15 -1.31
N GLU A 381 -31.27 -0.04 -0.71
CA GLU A 381 -30.78 -0.28 0.66
C GLU A 381 -29.24 -0.26 0.72
N GLU A 382 -28.58 -0.77 -0.33
CA GLU A 382 -27.13 -0.83 -0.50
C GLU A 382 -26.68 -0.07 -1.77
N PRO A 383 -26.69 1.28 -1.76
CA PRO A 383 -26.28 2.07 -2.92
C PRO A 383 -24.76 2.08 -3.16
N VAL A 384 -23.97 1.71 -2.14
CA VAL A 384 -22.51 1.58 -2.24
C VAL A 384 -22.15 0.10 -2.39
N GLY A 385 -21.66 -0.27 -3.57
CA GLY A 385 -21.20 -1.64 -3.85
C GLY A 385 -19.87 -1.97 -3.16
N HIS A 386 -19.20 -3.05 -3.58
CA HIS A 386 -17.84 -3.36 -3.12
C HIS A 386 -16.99 -3.92 -4.25
N VAL A 387 -15.70 -3.62 -4.21
CA VAL A 387 -14.65 -4.39 -4.89
C VAL A 387 -13.62 -4.71 -3.83
N THR A 388 -13.52 -5.98 -3.43
CA THR A 388 -12.61 -6.39 -2.36
C THR A 388 -11.16 -6.12 -2.76
N ASN A 389 -10.42 -5.43 -1.88
CA ASN A 389 -9.00 -5.18 -2.09
C ASN A 389 -8.21 -6.49 -2.23
N GLY A 390 -7.15 -6.44 -3.04
CA GLY A 390 -6.17 -7.50 -3.16
C GLY A 390 -4.74 -6.99 -3.12
N VAL A 391 -3.78 -7.92 -3.07
CA VAL A 391 -2.34 -7.63 -3.02
C VAL A 391 -1.61 -8.16 -4.24
N HIS A 392 -0.56 -7.46 -4.66
CA HIS A 392 0.26 -7.91 -5.78
C HIS A 392 1.17 -9.06 -5.35
N THR A 393 0.69 -10.30 -5.47
CA THR A 393 1.31 -11.53 -4.95
C THR A 393 2.81 -11.60 -5.21
N GLU A 394 3.24 -11.25 -6.41
CA GLU A 394 4.62 -11.28 -6.89
C GLU A 394 5.52 -10.28 -6.16
N SER A 395 4.98 -9.16 -5.67
CA SER A 395 5.69 -8.19 -4.84
C SER A 395 5.96 -8.71 -3.42
N TRP A 396 5.13 -9.62 -2.93
CA TRP A 396 5.08 -10.00 -1.50
C TRP A 396 5.58 -11.42 -1.22
N VAL A 397 5.59 -12.30 -2.22
CA VAL A 397 6.15 -13.66 -2.10
C VAL A 397 7.67 -13.62 -1.88
N GLY A 398 8.17 -14.36 -0.89
CA GLY A 398 9.60 -14.50 -0.65
C GLY A 398 10.27 -15.46 -1.63
N PRO A 399 11.59 -15.31 -1.89
CA PRO A 399 12.32 -16.15 -2.85
C PRO A 399 12.24 -17.64 -2.53
N GLU A 400 12.23 -18.03 -1.25
CA GLU A 400 12.15 -19.43 -0.83
C GLU A 400 10.81 -20.07 -1.18
N MET A 401 9.71 -19.36 -0.94
CA MET A 401 8.36 -19.84 -1.31
C MET A 401 8.13 -19.80 -2.82
N ARG A 402 8.66 -18.77 -3.51
CA ARG A 402 8.63 -18.72 -4.98
C ARG A 402 9.34 -19.94 -5.59
N ALA A 403 10.52 -20.29 -5.09
CA ALA A 403 11.24 -21.49 -5.53
C ALA A 403 10.45 -22.77 -5.23
N PHE A 404 9.84 -22.85 -4.04
CA PHE A 404 8.96 -23.98 -3.67
C PHE A 404 7.80 -24.15 -4.65
N TYR A 405 7.08 -23.08 -5.01
CA TYR A 405 5.97 -23.16 -5.97
C TYR A 405 6.44 -23.55 -7.37
N ALA A 406 7.55 -22.99 -7.84
CA ALA A 406 8.13 -23.35 -9.12
C ALA A 406 8.52 -24.83 -9.21
N GLN A 407 9.04 -25.39 -8.11
CA GLN A 407 9.49 -26.78 -8.05
C GLN A 407 8.34 -27.79 -7.86
N HIS A 408 7.36 -27.46 -7.00
CA HIS A 408 6.37 -28.42 -6.54
C HIS A 408 4.98 -28.26 -7.15
N LEU A 409 4.68 -27.10 -7.76
CA LEU A 409 3.40 -26.86 -8.43
C LEU A 409 3.59 -26.69 -9.93
N ASP A 410 4.26 -25.62 -10.36
CA ASP A 410 4.46 -25.27 -11.76
C ASP A 410 5.54 -24.19 -11.88
N PRO A 411 6.56 -24.34 -12.74
CA PRO A 411 7.54 -23.29 -13.01
C PRO A 411 6.96 -21.95 -13.46
N LYS A 412 5.71 -21.95 -13.98
CA LYS A 412 4.95 -20.77 -14.42
C LYS A 412 3.75 -20.49 -13.53
N TRP A 413 3.81 -20.83 -12.25
CA TRP A 413 2.70 -20.63 -11.30
C TRP A 413 2.18 -19.18 -11.27
N GLU A 414 3.01 -18.17 -11.56
CA GLU A 414 2.57 -16.77 -11.66
C GLU A 414 1.53 -16.54 -12.76
N GLU A 415 1.58 -17.30 -13.87
CA GLU A 415 0.59 -17.20 -14.96
C GLU A 415 -0.78 -17.78 -14.54
N ARG A 416 -0.81 -18.59 -13.47
CA ARG A 416 -1.99 -19.32 -12.98
C ARG A 416 -2.53 -18.79 -11.65
N LEU A 417 -2.07 -17.61 -11.22
CA LEU A 417 -2.41 -17.00 -9.92
C LEU A 417 -3.91 -16.96 -9.64
N LEU A 418 -4.71 -16.72 -10.67
CA LEU A 418 -6.15 -16.51 -10.54
C LEU A 418 -6.99 -17.78 -10.70
N GLU A 419 -6.36 -18.94 -10.87
CA GLU A 419 -7.05 -20.22 -11.02
C GLU A 419 -7.21 -20.88 -9.64
N PRO A 420 -8.41 -20.90 -9.03
CA PRO A 420 -8.59 -21.49 -7.70
C PRO A 420 -8.22 -22.97 -7.66
N GLU A 421 -8.48 -23.71 -8.73
CA GLU A 421 -8.17 -25.14 -8.87
C GLU A 421 -6.65 -25.40 -8.89
N PHE A 422 -5.86 -24.45 -9.39
CA PHE A 422 -4.41 -24.54 -9.34
C PHE A 422 -3.91 -24.58 -7.89
N TRP A 423 -4.47 -23.73 -7.02
CA TRP A 423 -4.08 -23.66 -5.62
C TRP A 423 -4.54 -24.85 -4.78
N GLN A 424 -5.56 -25.60 -5.21
CA GLN A 424 -5.96 -26.85 -4.54
C GLN A 424 -4.85 -27.91 -4.56
N LYS A 425 -3.95 -27.88 -5.54
CA LYS A 425 -2.79 -28.77 -5.63
C LYS A 425 -1.84 -28.65 -4.44
N ILE A 426 -1.89 -27.54 -3.70
CA ILE A 426 -1.09 -27.36 -2.47
C ILE A 426 -1.40 -28.43 -1.42
N ARG A 427 -2.56 -29.09 -1.47
CA ARG A 427 -2.91 -30.18 -0.55
C ARG A 427 -1.97 -31.37 -0.72
N GLU A 428 -1.55 -31.65 -1.95
CA GLU A 428 -0.81 -32.85 -2.35
C GLU A 428 0.72 -32.68 -2.24
N VAL A 429 1.22 -31.44 -2.14
CA VAL A 429 2.66 -31.19 -2.02
C VAL A 429 3.24 -31.79 -0.73
N PRO A 430 4.52 -32.21 -0.71
CA PRO A 430 5.15 -32.74 0.49
C PRO A 430 5.18 -31.72 1.64
N ASP A 431 4.65 -32.09 2.81
CA ASP A 431 4.62 -31.25 4.01
C ASP A 431 6.02 -30.75 4.41
N ALA A 432 7.03 -31.63 4.33
CA ALA A 432 8.41 -31.31 4.67
C ALA A 432 8.97 -30.18 3.80
N ALA A 433 8.62 -30.14 2.51
CA ALA A 433 9.11 -29.14 1.58
C ALA A 433 8.49 -27.75 1.86
N LEU A 434 7.16 -27.70 2.11
CA LEU A 434 6.49 -26.46 2.48
C LEU A 434 7.00 -25.92 3.82
N TRP A 435 7.16 -26.81 4.80
CA TRP A 435 7.71 -26.43 6.11
C TRP A 435 9.14 -25.91 5.99
N ALA A 436 10.02 -26.59 5.25
CA ALA A 436 11.40 -26.15 5.05
C ALA A 436 11.48 -24.78 4.35
N ALA A 437 10.65 -24.54 3.33
CA ALA A 437 10.60 -23.25 2.65
C ALA A 437 10.19 -22.11 3.59
N HIS A 438 9.13 -22.30 4.38
CA HIS A 438 8.69 -21.31 5.37
C HIS A 438 9.74 -21.07 6.48
N ARG A 439 10.35 -22.15 6.98
CA ARG A 439 11.45 -22.09 7.96
C ARG A 439 12.64 -21.25 7.47
N SER A 440 13.02 -21.41 6.20
CA SER A 440 14.10 -20.62 5.60
C SER A 440 13.74 -19.12 5.52
N GLN A 441 12.48 -18.77 5.18
CA GLN A 441 12.03 -17.38 5.22
C GLN A 441 12.11 -16.78 6.62
N LYS A 442 11.71 -17.56 7.63
CA LYS A 442 11.77 -17.13 9.04
C LYS A 442 13.20 -16.85 9.50
N GLU A 443 14.16 -17.68 9.12
CA GLU A 443 15.58 -17.44 9.40
C GLU A 443 16.09 -16.17 8.70
N ARG A 444 15.64 -15.91 7.47
CA ARG A 444 15.93 -14.64 6.78
C ARG A 444 15.30 -13.44 7.50
N LEU A 445 14.07 -13.55 7.98
CA LEU A 445 13.43 -12.51 8.80
C LEU A 445 14.22 -12.25 10.09
N ILE A 446 14.66 -13.29 10.80
CA ILE A 446 15.42 -13.12 12.03
C ILE A 446 16.74 -12.38 11.77
N ARG A 447 17.46 -12.72 10.69
CA ARG A 447 18.67 -11.97 10.30
C ARG A 447 18.36 -10.50 10.02
N PHE A 448 17.30 -10.23 9.26
CA PHE A 448 16.84 -8.87 8.98
C PHE A 448 16.52 -8.09 10.27
N VAL A 449 15.79 -8.69 11.20
CA VAL A 449 15.45 -8.07 12.50
C VAL A 449 16.71 -7.79 13.32
N ARG A 450 17.67 -8.72 13.37
CA ARG A 450 18.94 -8.54 14.09
C ARG A 450 19.74 -7.38 13.52
N GLU A 451 19.80 -7.25 12.19
CA GLU A 451 20.49 -6.14 11.53
C GLU A 451 19.85 -4.78 11.88
N ARG A 452 18.51 -4.69 11.81
CA ARG A 452 17.77 -3.47 12.16
C ARG A 452 17.89 -3.12 13.65
N ALA A 453 17.71 -4.09 14.53
CA ALA A 453 17.84 -3.91 15.97
C ALA A 453 19.26 -3.51 16.37
N ARG A 454 20.30 -4.04 15.69
CA ARG A 454 21.69 -3.65 15.91
C ARG A 454 21.93 -2.20 15.51
N ALA A 455 21.40 -1.77 14.36
CA ALA A 455 21.52 -0.37 13.93
C ALA A 455 20.82 0.58 14.92
N GLN A 456 19.63 0.22 15.40
CA GLN A 456 18.89 0.98 16.40
C GLN A 456 19.66 1.06 17.73
N ALA A 457 20.14 -0.06 18.25
CA ALA A 457 20.90 -0.11 19.50
C ALA A 457 22.23 0.67 19.41
N ALA A 458 22.93 0.58 18.27
CA ALA A 458 24.16 1.35 18.05
C ALA A 458 23.89 2.87 18.09
N ARG A 459 22.76 3.34 17.55
CA ARG A 459 22.36 4.75 17.61
C ARG A 459 22.08 5.22 19.05
N HIS A 460 21.64 4.32 19.93
CA HIS A 460 21.42 4.62 21.35
C HIS A 460 22.71 4.55 22.20
N GLY A 461 23.88 4.28 21.60
CA GLY A 461 25.15 4.24 22.33
C GLY A 461 25.33 3.02 23.21
N VAL A 462 24.62 1.94 22.91
CA VAL A 462 24.65 0.68 23.68
C VAL A 462 26.03 0.02 23.61
N SER A 463 26.46 -0.60 24.72
CA SER A 463 27.80 -1.20 24.84
C SER A 463 28.05 -2.34 23.83
N PRO A 464 29.32 -2.64 23.48
CA PRO A 464 29.64 -3.76 22.60
C PRO A 464 29.14 -5.12 23.10
N ASP A 465 29.08 -5.34 24.41
CA ASP A 465 28.53 -6.56 25.02
C ASP A 465 27.02 -6.69 24.78
N GLU A 466 26.28 -5.61 24.93
CA GLU A 466 24.86 -5.60 24.66
C GLU A 466 24.56 -5.70 23.15
N LEU A 467 25.38 -5.11 22.29
CA LEU A 467 25.29 -5.33 20.84
C LEU A 467 25.51 -6.81 20.46
N ARG A 468 26.39 -7.53 21.16
CA ARG A 468 26.53 -8.99 21.00
C ARG A 468 25.28 -9.75 21.43
N MET A 469 24.52 -9.25 22.41
CA MET A 469 23.24 -9.87 22.79
C MET A 469 22.18 -9.75 21.69
N VAL A 470 22.22 -8.69 20.87
CA VAL A 470 21.35 -8.55 19.69
C VAL A 470 21.59 -9.65 18.67
N GLU A 471 22.80 -10.20 18.58
CA GLU A 471 23.09 -11.32 17.67
C GLU A 471 22.37 -12.63 18.08
N ARG A 472 21.90 -12.72 19.33
CA ARG A 472 21.10 -13.83 19.87
C ARG A 472 19.59 -13.53 19.89
N LEU A 473 19.18 -12.36 19.39
CA LEU A 473 17.78 -11.92 19.40
C LEU A 473 16.92 -12.84 18.53
N LEU A 474 15.76 -13.25 19.05
CA LEU A 474 14.83 -14.21 18.43
C LEU A 474 15.39 -15.63 18.25
N ASP A 475 14.52 -16.60 18.49
CA ASP A 475 14.78 -18.03 18.26
C ASP A 475 14.08 -18.46 16.97
N PRO A 476 14.78 -19.06 15.98
CA PRO A 476 14.14 -19.60 14.79
C PRO A 476 13.10 -20.68 15.12
N ASN A 477 13.24 -21.43 16.21
CA ASN A 477 12.31 -22.48 16.62
C ASN A 477 11.07 -21.98 17.38
N ALA A 478 11.06 -20.72 17.84
CA ALA A 478 9.94 -20.12 18.55
C ALA A 478 8.79 -19.72 17.62
N LEU A 479 7.54 -19.85 18.07
CA LEU A 479 6.40 -19.30 17.35
C LEU A 479 6.53 -17.76 17.28
N THR A 480 6.55 -17.22 16.06
CA THR A 480 6.74 -15.79 15.78
C THR A 480 5.43 -15.17 15.34
N VAL A 481 4.90 -14.28 16.19
CA VAL A 481 3.65 -13.55 15.95
C VAL A 481 3.98 -12.12 15.51
N GLY A 482 3.55 -11.76 14.29
CA GLY A 482 3.77 -10.43 13.73
C GLY A 482 2.55 -9.52 13.88
N PHE A 483 2.78 -8.25 14.21
CA PHE A 483 1.81 -7.16 14.14
C PHE A 483 2.49 -5.94 13.50
N ALA A 484 2.12 -5.56 12.28
CA ALA A 484 2.62 -4.33 11.70
C ALA A 484 1.61 -3.50 10.93
N ARG A 485 1.23 -2.35 11.50
CA ARG A 485 0.20 -1.45 10.99
C ARG A 485 0.44 -0.02 11.50
N ARG A 486 -0.30 0.96 10.99
CA ARG A 486 -0.39 2.29 11.64
C ARG A 486 -0.88 2.10 13.08
N PHE A 487 -0.23 2.77 14.04
CA PHE A 487 -0.72 2.82 15.42
C PHE A 487 -1.83 3.88 15.52
N ALA A 488 -3.05 3.39 15.77
CA ALA A 488 -4.25 4.16 16.06
C ALA A 488 -5.08 3.35 17.06
N THR A 489 -5.92 4.02 17.85
CA THR A 489 -6.65 3.37 18.97
C THR A 489 -7.56 2.23 18.52
N TYR A 490 -8.24 2.37 17.39
CA TYR A 490 -9.11 1.32 16.87
C TYR A 490 -8.37 0.08 16.35
N LYS A 491 -7.06 0.16 16.05
CA LYS A 491 -6.26 -1.01 15.61
C LYS A 491 -5.90 -1.94 16.77
N ARG A 492 -6.06 -1.48 18.02
CA ARG A 492 -5.87 -2.21 19.28
C ARG A 492 -4.59 -3.07 19.34
N ALA A 493 -3.44 -2.47 19.00
CA ALA A 493 -2.13 -3.14 19.10
C ALA A 493 -1.83 -3.67 20.52
N PHE A 494 -2.36 -2.99 21.54
CA PHE A 494 -2.22 -3.38 22.95
C PHE A 494 -3.15 -4.50 23.40
N LEU A 495 -4.09 -4.97 22.58
CA LEU A 495 -5.07 -5.96 23.02
C LEU A 495 -4.40 -7.23 23.58
N ILE A 496 -3.36 -7.73 22.90
CA ILE A 496 -2.55 -8.87 23.32
C ILE A 496 -1.71 -8.61 24.59
N LEU A 497 -1.47 -7.33 24.93
CA LEU A 497 -0.68 -6.91 26.09
C LEU A 497 -1.56 -6.39 27.23
N THR A 498 -2.86 -6.67 27.19
CA THR A 498 -3.80 -6.24 28.24
C THR A 498 -3.54 -6.97 29.56
N ASP A 499 -3.09 -8.24 29.49
CA ASP A 499 -2.72 -9.06 30.64
C ASP A 499 -1.26 -9.51 30.49
N LEU A 500 -0.37 -8.76 31.14
CA LEU A 500 1.07 -9.02 31.08
C LEU A 500 1.47 -10.34 31.77
N ALA A 501 0.68 -10.83 32.73
CA ALA A 501 0.97 -12.10 33.40
C ALA A 501 0.78 -13.27 32.43
N VAL A 502 -0.28 -13.24 31.63
CA VAL A 502 -0.51 -14.22 30.56
C VAL A 502 0.61 -14.15 29.53
N VAL A 503 0.96 -12.95 29.02
CA VAL A 503 2.04 -12.80 28.04
C VAL A 503 3.39 -13.29 28.58
N ARG A 504 3.69 -13.03 29.85
CA ARG A 504 4.88 -13.56 30.52
C ARG A 504 4.90 -15.08 30.53
N ALA A 505 3.77 -15.71 30.86
CA ALA A 505 3.66 -17.17 30.83
C ALA A 505 3.88 -17.73 29.42
N LEU A 506 3.27 -17.12 28.39
CA LEU A 506 3.42 -17.54 26.99
C LEU A 506 4.87 -17.42 26.46
N THR A 507 5.55 -16.33 26.81
CA THR A 507 6.90 -16.02 26.29
C THR A 507 8.04 -16.70 27.07
N SER A 508 7.74 -17.21 28.27
CA SER A 508 8.70 -17.86 29.17
C SER A 508 8.66 -19.38 29.15
N ASP A 509 7.72 -20.01 28.44
CA ASP A 509 7.70 -21.48 28.26
C ASP A 509 8.92 -21.92 27.41
N PRO A 510 9.90 -22.64 27.97
CA PRO A 510 11.10 -23.07 27.24
C PRO A 510 10.81 -24.20 26.25
N THR A 511 9.70 -24.93 26.44
CA THR A 511 9.30 -26.04 25.57
C THR A 511 8.49 -25.57 24.37
N ARG A 512 7.79 -24.45 24.52
CA ARG A 512 6.95 -23.83 23.48
C ARG A 512 7.19 -22.32 23.41
N PRO A 513 8.41 -21.89 23.04
CA PRO A 513 8.77 -20.48 23.09
C PRO A 513 7.95 -19.64 22.10
N VAL A 514 7.41 -18.53 22.57
CA VAL A 514 6.66 -17.55 21.75
C VAL A 514 7.40 -16.22 21.75
N GLN A 515 7.44 -15.56 20.59
CA GLN A 515 8.02 -14.23 20.40
C GLN A 515 7.12 -13.34 19.53
N PHE A 516 7.17 -12.03 19.76
CA PHE A 516 6.33 -11.05 19.07
C PHE A 516 7.16 -9.99 18.35
N LEU A 517 6.77 -9.67 17.12
CA LEU A 517 7.35 -8.59 16.33
C LEU A 517 6.29 -7.50 16.09
N PHE A 518 6.56 -6.30 16.58
CA PHE A 518 5.74 -5.12 16.34
C PHE A 518 6.47 -4.15 15.41
N ALA A 519 5.74 -3.56 14.47
CA ALA A 519 6.27 -2.44 13.67
C ALA A 519 5.13 -1.48 13.29
N GLY A 520 5.42 -0.19 13.17
CA GLY A 520 4.40 0.76 12.76
C GLY A 520 4.73 2.20 13.11
N LYS A 521 4.01 3.11 12.48
CA LYS A 521 4.11 4.56 12.72
C LYS A 521 2.80 5.06 13.31
N ALA A 522 2.90 5.95 14.29
CA ALA A 522 1.78 6.77 14.74
C ALA A 522 1.73 8.06 13.93
N HIS A 523 0.54 8.58 13.62
CA HIS A 523 0.43 9.87 12.94
C HIS A 523 0.96 10.99 13.84
N PRO A 524 1.67 12.03 13.34
CA PRO A 524 2.29 13.03 14.20
C PRO A 524 1.28 13.80 15.06
N ALA A 525 0.03 13.95 14.58
CA ALA A 525 -1.06 14.58 15.32
C ALA A 525 -1.83 13.60 16.25
N ASP A 526 -1.57 12.30 16.17
CA ASP A 526 -2.23 11.27 16.98
C ASP A 526 -1.41 10.98 18.24
N ARG A 527 -1.75 11.67 19.33
CA ARG A 527 -1.04 11.52 20.61
C ARG A 527 -1.25 10.15 21.23
N GLU A 528 -2.46 9.58 21.10
CA GLU A 528 -2.78 8.27 21.66
C GLU A 528 -2.02 7.15 20.92
N GLY A 529 -1.91 7.25 19.59
CA GLY A 529 -1.08 6.35 18.80
C GLY A 529 0.42 6.44 19.15
N GLN A 530 0.93 7.65 19.45
CA GLN A 530 2.32 7.84 19.89
C GLN A 530 2.56 7.25 21.28
N GLU A 531 1.59 7.34 22.19
CA GLU A 531 1.66 6.72 23.51
C GLU A 531 1.68 5.18 23.41
N VAL A 532 0.95 4.61 22.45
CA VAL A 532 1.03 3.18 22.12
C VAL A 532 2.45 2.79 21.70
N VAL A 533 3.10 3.55 20.80
CA VAL A 533 4.50 3.30 20.42
C VAL A 533 5.42 3.33 21.64
N ARG A 534 5.28 4.35 22.49
CA ARG A 534 6.11 4.52 23.69
C ARG A 534 6.00 3.35 24.66
N ARG A 535 4.77 2.94 24.98
CA ARG A 535 4.53 1.81 25.86
C ARG A 535 5.06 0.49 25.27
N LEU A 536 4.92 0.28 23.95
CA LEU A 536 5.43 -0.92 23.27
C LEU A 536 6.96 -0.97 23.33
N ALA A 537 7.62 0.14 22.99
CA ALA A 537 9.08 0.26 23.04
C ALA A 537 9.61 0.03 24.47
N SER A 538 8.94 0.60 25.47
CA SER A 538 9.30 0.40 26.89
C SER A 538 9.19 -1.05 27.32
N LEU A 539 8.10 -1.75 26.96
CA LEU A 539 7.94 -3.18 27.26
C LEU A 539 8.96 -4.05 26.54
N ALA A 540 9.23 -3.75 25.27
CA ALA A 540 10.20 -4.47 24.44
C ALA A 540 11.65 -4.31 24.93
N ASN A 541 11.99 -3.15 25.49
CA ASN A 541 13.33 -2.88 26.03
C ASN A 541 13.47 -3.27 27.52
N GLY A 542 12.36 -3.45 28.22
CA GLY A 542 12.30 -3.81 29.65
C GLY A 542 11.98 -5.28 29.88
N GLU A 543 10.83 -5.55 30.51
CA GLU A 543 10.42 -6.89 30.97
C GLU A 543 10.44 -7.96 29.88
N PHE A 544 10.11 -7.60 28.64
CA PHE A 544 10.00 -8.54 27.53
C PHE A 544 11.19 -8.50 26.57
N LYS A 545 12.34 -7.99 27.03
CA LYS A 545 13.57 -7.92 26.22
C LYS A 545 13.93 -9.29 25.65
N GLY A 546 14.08 -9.34 24.33
CA GLY A 546 14.38 -10.57 23.59
C GLY A 546 13.16 -11.44 23.26
N LYS A 547 11.97 -11.11 23.77
CA LYS A 547 10.70 -11.82 23.52
C LYS A 547 9.73 -10.97 22.70
N ILE A 548 9.69 -9.67 22.96
CA ILE A 548 8.99 -8.67 22.15
C ILE A 548 10.04 -7.79 21.50
N VAL A 549 9.93 -7.59 20.19
CA VAL A 549 10.78 -6.68 19.43
C VAL A 549 9.91 -5.63 18.76
N PHE A 550 10.28 -4.36 18.91
CA PHE A 550 9.70 -3.25 18.18
C PHE A 550 10.67 -2.80 17.09
N LEU A 551 10.26 -2.88 15.83
CA LEU A 551 10.99 -2.36 14.68
C LEU A 551 10.48 -0.96 14.36
N GLU A 552 11.37 0.01 14.43
CA GLU A 552 11.08 1.36 13.97
C GLU A 552 11.05 1.47 12.44
N ASP A 553 10.46 2.55 11.97
CA ASP A 553 10.47 3.00 10.57
C ASP A 553 9.81 2.04 9.59
N TYR A 554 8.69 1.45 10.01
CA TYR A 554 7.89 0.56 9.19
C TYR A 554 7.59 1.14 7.80
N ASP A 555 8.08 0.44 6.78
CA ASP A 555 7.94 0.73 5.35
C ASP A 555 7.66 -0.58 4.58
N ILE A 556 7.60 -0.51 3.25
CA ILE A 556 7.35 -1.68 2.38
C ILE A 556 8.44 -2.77 2.57
N GLU A 557 9.69 -2.41 2.82
CA GLU A 557 10.78 -3.38 3.01
C GLU A 557 10.58 -4.20 4.29
N ILE A 558 10.35 -3.51 5.42
CA ILE A 558 10.01 -4.18 6.69
C ILE A 558 8.71 -4.97 6.53
N GLY A 559 7.73 -4.41 5.83
CA GLY A 559 6.48 -5.10 5.48
C GLY A 559 6.73 -6.43 4.77
N ARG A 560 7.58 -6.45 3.73
CA ARG A 560 7.93 -7.68 3.01
C ARG A 560 8.62 -8.68 3.93
N ALA A 561 9.61 -8.26 4.71
CA ALA A 561 10.31 -9.16 5.63
C ALA A 561 9.35 -9.83 6.64
N LEU A 562 8.45 -9.05 7.25
CA LEU A 562 7.54 -9.55 8.28
C LEU A 562 6.48 -10.50 7.70
N VAL A 563 5.81 -10.14 6.60
CA VAL A 563 4.75 -11.01 6.03
C VAL A 563 5.32 -12.30 5.41
N GLN A 564 6.61 -12.32 5.10
CA GLN A 564 7.32 -13.50 4.60
C GLN A 564 7.74 -14.47 5.70
N GLY A 565 8.19 -13.96 6.85
CA GLY A 565 8.82 -14.80 7.88
C GLY A 565 8.02 -15.05 9.16
N CYS A 566 6.94 -14.30 9.42
CA CYS A 566 6.09 -14.54 10.60
C CYS A 566 5.24 -15.80 10.40
N ASP A 567 5.11 -16.62 11.44
CA ASP A 567 4.24 -17.81 11.40
C ASP A 567 2.77 -17.39 11.53
N VAL A 568 2.48 -16.45 12.44
CA VAL A 568 1.13 -15.89 12.68
C VAL A 568 1.13 -14.40 12.39
N TRP A 569 0.13 -13.94 11.64
CA TRP A 569 -0.16 -12.53 11.49
C TRP A 569 -1.37 -12.11 12.33
N LEU A 570 -1.12 -11.27 13.33
CA LEU A 570 -2.13 -10.82 14.29
C LEU A 570 -2.78 -9.51 13.82
N ASN A 571 -4.10 -9.50 13.73
CA ASN A 571 -4.88 -8.27 13.51
C ASN A 571 -6.01 -8.18 14.52
N THR A 572 -6.04 -7.09 15.29
CA THR A 572 -7.04 -6.88 16.36
C THR A 572 -7.86 -5.60 16.17
N PRO A 573 -8.28 -5.21 14.95
CA PRO A 573 -9.05 -3.99 14.78
C PRO A 573 -10.39 -4.08 15.52
N ARG A 574 -10.92 -2.94 15.95
CA ARG A 574 -12.27 -2.84 16.50
C ARG A 574 -13.27 -2.96 15.36
N ARG A 575 -14.19 -3.91 15.44
CA ARG A 575 -15.26 -4.09 14.46
C ARG A 575 -16.32 -2.98 14.59
N PRO A 576 -16.87 -2.41 13.49
CA PRO A 576 -16.51 -2.60 12.07
C PRO A 576 -15.61 -1.47 11.53
N GLN A 577 -14.54 -1.10 12.24
CA GLN A 577 -13.69 0.05 11.92
C GLN A 577 -12.50 -0.31 11.00
N GLU A 578 -12.37 -1.55 10.55
CA GLU A 578 -11.47 -1.95 9.47
C GLU A 578 -12.22 -2.04 8.14
N ALA A 579 -11.91 -1.16 7.19
CA ALA A 579 -12.52 -1.23 5.86
C ALA A 579 -12.08 -2.49 5.07
N SER A 580 -10.82 -2.90 5.20
CA SER A 580 -10.30 -4.11 4.54
C SER A 580 -9.13 -4.67 5.34
N GLY A 581 -7.90 -4.21 5.08
CA GLY A 581 -6.70 -4.62 5.81
C GLY A 581 -5.78 -5.57 5.04
N THR A 582 -5.24 -5.10 3.91
CA THR A 582 -4.45 -5.91 2.94
C THR A 582 -3.21 -6.58 3.52
N SER A 583 -2.68 -6.16 4.68
CA SER A 583 -1.51 -6.78 5.30
C SER A 583 -1.69 -8.28 5.57
N GLY A 584 -2.89 -8.70 5.98
CA GLY A 584 -3.19 -10.12 6.23
C GLY A 584 -3.28 -10.96 4.96
N GLN A 585 -3.58 -10.34 3.81
CA GLN A 585 -3.67 -11.02 2.50
C GLN A 585 -2.28 -11.39 1.95
N LYS A 586 -1.22 -10.72 2.41
CA LYS A 586 0.18 -10.94 1.97
C LYS A 586 0.85 -12.16 2.61
N VAL A 587 0.26 -12.67 3.69
CA VAL A 587 0.86 -13.67 4.57
C VAL A 587 0.69 -15.09 4.02
N PRO A 588 -0.49 -15.49 3.48
CA PRO A 588 -0.71 -16.88 3.09
C PRO A 588 0.19 -17.38 1.95
N ILE A 589 0.50 -16.56 0.94
CA ILE A 589 1.45 -16.94 -0.12
C ILE A 589 2.86 -17.26 0.43
N ASN A 590 3.16 -16.85 1.66
CA ASN A 590 4.42 -17.12 2.32
C ASN A 590 4.34 -18.28 3.33
N GLY A 591 3.23 -19.00 3.38
CA GLY A 591 2.99 -20.10 4.33
C GLY A 591 2.68 -19.64 5.74
N GLY A 592 2.48 -18.35 5.99
CA GLY A 592 1.99 -17.87 7.29
C GLY A 592 0.46 -17.98 7.39
N VAL A 593 -0.08 -17.80 8.60
CA VAL A 593 -1.52 -17.92 8.88
C VAL A 593 -2.05 -16.68 9.63
N ASN A 594 -3.33 -16.38 9.47
CA ASN A 594 -3.96 -15.22 10.11
C ASN A 594 -4.64 -15.59 11.44
N LEU A 595 -4.50 -14.72 12.44
CA LEU A 595 -5.26 -14.71 13.68
C LEU A 595 -5.88 -13.31 13.80
N SER A 596 -7.18 -13.19 13.54
CA SER A 596 -7.79 -11.87 13.35
C SER A 596 -9.23 -11.79 13.85
N ILE A 597 -9.65 -10.59 14.24
CA ILE A 597 -11.06 -10.24 14.41
C ILE A 597 -11.79 -10.38 13.06
N LEU A 598 -13.06 -10.82 13.08
CA LEU A 598 -13.94 -10.91 11.90
C LEU A 598 -14.43 -9.52 11.45
N ASP A 599 -13.48 -8.73 10.94
CA ASP A 599 -13.69 -7.40 10.39
C ASP A 599 -12.89 -7.22 9.08
N GLY A 600 -13.23 -6.19 8.30
CA GLY A 600 -12.61 -5.92 7.00
C GLY A 600 -12.60 -7.14 6.08
N TRP A 601 -11.44 -7.45 5.49
CA TRP A 601 -11.31 -8.58 4.55
C TRP A 601 -11.43 -9.96 5.24
N TRP A 602 -11.10 -10.06 6.53
CA TRP A 602 -11.09 -11.35 7.22
C TRP A 602 -12.51 -11.88 7.44
N ALA A 603 -13.50 -10.99 7.56
CA ALA A 603 -14.92 -11.36 7.65
C ALA A 603 -15.41 -12.16 6.43
N GLU A 604 -14.87 -11.90 5.24
CA GLU A 604 -15.20 -12.64 4.01
C GLU A 604 -14.16 -13.70 3.61
N GLY A 605 -12.94 -13.61 4.16
CA GLY A 605 -11.84 -14.54 3.87
C GLY A 605 -11.71 -15.73 4.84
N PHE A 606 -12.31 -15.67 6.04
CA PHE A 606 -12.21 -16.75 7.02
C PHE A 606 -13.10 -17.96 6.64
N ARG A 607 -12.50 -19.15 6.62
CA ARG A 607 -13.18 -20.43 6.28
C ARG A 607 -13.33 -21.38 7.48
N GLY A 608 -12.68 -21.09 8.60
CA GLY A 608 -12.67 -21.96 9.79
C GLY A 608 -11.43 -22.85 9.91
N ASP A 609 -10.76 -23.16 8.80
CA ASP A 609 -9.59 -24.05 8.75
C ASP A 609 -8.31 -23.35 8.26
N ASN A 610 -8.42 -22.09 7.83
CA ASN A 610 -7.38 -21.31 7.16
C ASN A 610 -6.69 -20.26 8.06
N GLY A 611 -6.97 -20.32 9.37
CA GLY A 611 -6.51 -19.39 10.40
C GLY A 611 -7.45 -19.43 11.60
N TRP A 612 -7.51 -18.34 12.36
CA TRP A 612 -8.41 -18.23 13.52
C TRP A 612 -9.14 -16.89 13.55
N ALA A 613 -10.37 -16.93 14.07
CA ALA A 613 -11.22 -15.78 14.32
C ALA A 613 -11.22 -15.43 15.82
N ILE A 614 -10.92 -14.17 16.15
CA ILE A 614 -11.07 -13.64 17.50
C ILE A 614 -12.51 -13.14 17.64
N GLY A 615 -13.25 -13.73 18.59
CA GLY A 615 -14.68 -13.46 18.80
C GLY A 615 -15.58 -14.15 17.78
N ASP A 616 -16.88 -13.86 17.86
CA ASP A 616 -17.95 -14.44 17.02
C ASP A 616 -18.51 -13.45 15.98
N GLY A 617 -17.89 -12.27 15.87
CA GLY A 617 -18.36 -11.19 15.01
C GLY A 617 -19.51 -10.36 15.61
N SER A 618 -19.89 -10.57 16.87
CA SER A 618 -20.82 -9.65 17.55
C SER A 618 -20.20 -8.28 17.84
N VAL A 619 -21.02 -7.25 17.95
CA VAL A 619 -20.61 -5.90 18.40
C VAL A 619 -21.40 -5.59 19.66
N GLN A 620 -20.69 -5.44 20.77
CA GLN A 620 -21.28 -5.04 22.05
C GLN A 620 -21.41 -3.53 22.16
N ALA A 621 -22.42 -3.07 22.93
CA ALA A 621 -22.63 -1.64 23.16
C ALA A 621 -21.51 -1.00 24.00
N ASP A 622 -20.96 -1.73 24.98
CA ASP A 622 -19.83 -1.28 25.78
C ASP A 622 -18.51 -1.76 25.18
N ILE A 623 -17.71 -0.79 24.72
CA ILE A 623 -16.38 -1.01 24.13
C ILE A 623 -15.43 -1.72 25.11
N THR A 624 -15.53 -1.44 26.40
CA THR A 624 -14.66 -2.05 27.43
C THR A 624 -14.97 -3.52 27.61
N VAL A 625 -16.25 -3.90 27.54
CA VAL A 625 -16.68 -5.29 27.63
C VAL A 625 -16.28 -6.05 26.36
N GLN A 626 -16.42 -5.43 25.18
CA GLN A 626 -15.92 -5.99 23.92
C GLN A 626 -14.42 -6.24 23.97
N ASP A 627 -13.61 -5.24 24.36
CA ASP A 627 -12.16 -5.35 24.40
C ASP A 627 -11.70 -6.45 25.39
N ARG A 628 -12.38 -6.60 26.54
CA ARG A 628 -12.11 -7.69 27.49
C ARG A 628 -12.44 -9.07 26.90
N SER A 629 -13.61 -9.20 26.27
CA SER A 629 -14.06 -10.44 25.64
C SER A 629 -13.14 -10.87 24.50
N ASP A 630 -12.73 -9.93 23.65
CA ASP A 630 -11.81 -10.17 22.54
C ASP A 630 -10.43 -10.60 23.07
N ALA A 631 -9.91 -9.93 24.12
CA ALA A 631 -8.63 -10.29 24.74
C ALA A 631 -8.68 -11.71 25.35
N GLN A 632 -9.75 -12.06 26.07
CA GLN A 632 -9.93 -13.40 26.64
C GLN A 632 -9.99 -14.47 25.54
N THR A 633 -10.72 -14.20 24.46
CA THR A 633 -10.80 -15.11 23.30
C THR A 633 -9.44 -15.27 22.64
N LEU A 634 -8.69 -14.18 22.47
CA LEU A 634 -7.33 -14.21 21.93
C LEU A 634 -6.39 -15.07 22.78
N TYR A 635 -6.38 -14.91 24.11
CA TYR A 635 -5.54 -15.72 24.99
C TYR A 635 -5.92 -17.20 24.95
N ARG A 636 -7.23 -17.52 24.95
CA ARG A 636 -7.70 -18.90 24.82
C ARG A 636 -7.24 -19.53 23.52
N LEU A 637 -7.44 -18.85 22.38
CA LEU A 637 -7.01 -19.34 21.07
C LEU A 637 -5.50 -19.59 21.03
N LEU A 638 -4.70 -18.68 21.58
CA LEU A 638 -3.25 -18.86 21.66
C LEU A 638 -2.88 -20.09 22.49
N ALA A 639 -3.44 -20.23 23.68
CA ALA A 639 -3.09 -21.29 24.63
C ALA A 639 -3.59 -22.68 24.21
N GLU A 640 -4.80 -22.78 23.66
CA GLU A 640 -5.48 -24.05 23.40
C GLU A 640 -5.34 -24.54 21.96
N GLU A 641 -5.16 -23.63 20.99
CA GLU A 641 -5.13 -23.99 19.57
C GLU A 641 -3.84 -23.63 18.87
N VAL A 642 -3.46 -22.34 18.85
CA VAL A 642 -2.36 -21.84 18.00
C VAL A 642 -1.02 -22.40 18.46
N ILE A 643 -0.66 -22.23 19.74
CA ILE A 643 0.62 -22.68 20.27
C ILE A 643 0.72 -24.21 20.25
N PRO A 644 -0.28 -24.98 20.73
CA PRO A 644 -0.22 -26.44 20.65
C PRO A 644 -0.07 -26.95 19.22
N ARG A 645 -0.84 -26.45 18.24
CA ARG A 645 -0.73 -26.91 16.84
C ARG A 645 0.62 -26.57 16.22
N PHE A 646 1.22 -25.42 16.59
CA PHE A 646 2.55 -25.05 16.11
C PHE A 646 3.65 -25.93 16.69
N PHE A 647 3.52 -26.46 17.91
CA PHE A 647 4.56 -27.24 18.62
C PHE A 647 4.33 -28.75 18.65
N ASP A 648 3.14 -29.23 18.35
CA ASP A 648 2.87 -30.65 18.16
C ASP A 648 3.68 -31.18 16.96
N ARG A 649 4.41 -32.28 17.14
CA ARG A 649 5.35 -32.84 16.15
C ARG A 649 5.08 -34.32 15.99
N ASP A 650 5.05 -34.80 14.76
CA ASP A 650 5.06 -36.23 14.48
C ASP A 650 6.47 -36.84 14.65
N GLU A 651 6.61 -38.14 14.40
CA GLU A 651 7.89 -38.87 14.45
C GLU A 651 8.95 -38.31 13.48
N ALA A 652 8.52 -37.63 12.41
CA ALA A 652 9.39 -36.99 11.43
C ALA A 652 9.75 -35.53 11.81
N GLY A 653 9.29 -35.05 12.96
CA GLY A 653 9.54 -33.69 13.43
C GLY A 653 8.72 -32.63 12.69
N LEU A 654 7.58 -32.99 12.11
CA LEU A 654 6.72 -32.07 11.34
C LEU A 654 5.43 -31.71 12.09
N PRO A 655 5.03 -30.42 12.11
CA PRO A 655 3.75 -30.02 12.67
C PRO A 655 2.60 -30.23 11.68
N ARG A 656 2.12 -31.48 11.56
CA ARG A 656 1.11 -31.86 10.56
C ARG A 656 -0.16 -31.01 10.63
N GLN A 657 -0.65 -30.72 11.83
CA GLN A 657 -1.86 -29.92 11.99
C GLN A 657 -1.64 -28.46 11.54
N TRP A 658 -0.49 -27.87 11.90
CA TRP A 658 -0.10 -26.54 11.45
C TRP A 658 0.03 -26.46 9.94
N ILE A 659 0.74 -27.41 9.33
CA ILE A 659 0.97 -27.45 7.87
C ILE A 659 -0.35 -27.58 7.12
N ARG A 660 -1.33 -28.33 7.64
CA ARG A 660 -2.69 -28.37 7.08
C ARG A 660 -3.34 -26.97 7.09
N THR A 661 -3.23 -26.22 8.18
CA THR A 661 -3.72 -24.83 8.23
C THR A 661 -2.96 -23.91 7.26
N MET A 662 -1.63 -24.06 7.13
CA MET A 662 -0.84 -23.31 6.13
C MET A 662 -1.35 -23.57 4.71
N LYS A 663 -1.55 -24.84 4.34
CA LYS A 663 -2.08 -25.25 3.03
C LYS A 663 -3.47 -24.69 2.78
N ALA A 664 -4.38 -24.78 3.75
CA ALA A 664 -5.72 -24.19 3.67
C ALA A 664 -5.67 -22.66 3.52
N SER A 665 -4.74 -21.98 4.21
CA SER A 665 -4.52 -20.54 4.08
C SER A 665 -4.09 -20.15 2.66
N ILE A 666 -3.09 -20.83 2.10
CA ILE A 666 -2.64 -20.63 0.71
C ILE A 666 -3.81 -20.80 -0.27
N GLU A 667 -4.50 -21.94 -0.18
CA GLU A 667 -5.58 -22.32 -1.09
C GLU A 667 -6.73 -21.29 -1.08
N SER A 668 -7.15 -20.88 0.11
CA SER A 668 -8.32 -20.03 0.29
C SER A 668 -8.07 -18.55 0.03
N VAL A 669 -6.82 -18.07 0.14
CA VAL A 669 -6.53 -16.62 0.11
C VAL A 669 -5.86 -16.15 -1.18
N VAL A 670 -4.94 -16.93 -1.76
CA VAL A 670 -4.05 -16.40 -2.80
C VAL A 670 -4.81 -15.93 -4.05
N ALA A 671 -5.64 -16.78 -4.65
CA ALA A 671 -6.41 -16.38 -5.83
C ALA A 671 -7.49 -15.33 -5.51
N PRO A 672 -8.35 -15.53 -4.49
CA PRO A 672 -9.42 -14.58 -4.22
C PRO A 672 -8.91 -13.20 -3.79
N PHE A 673 -7.78 -13.07 -3.10
CA PHE A 673 -7.29 -11.77 -2.61
C PHE A 673 -6.06 -11.26 -3.39
N SER A 674 -5.88 -11.72 -4.63
CA SER A 674 -4.90 -11.17 -5.56
C SER A 674 -5.35 -9.79 -6.10
N ALA A 675 -4.41 -8.85 -6.21
CA ALA A 675 -4.64 -7.57 -6.88
C ALA A 675 -5.00 -7.75 -8.36
N HIS A 676 -4.56 -8.85 -9.00
CA HIS A 676 -4.98 -9.19 -10.35
C HIS A 676 -6.50 -9.44 -10.41
N ARG A 677 -7.05 -10.14 -9.41
CA ARG A 677 -8.50 -10.34 -9.30
C ARG A 677 -9.19 -9.00 -9.10
N MET A 678 -8.74 -8.22 -8.11
CA MET A 678 -9.30 -6.90 -7.81
C MET A 678 -9.35 -6.00 -9.05
N VAL A 679 -8.26 -5.90 -9.83
CA VAL A 679 -8.22 -5.07 -11.03
C VAL A 679 -9.13 -5.62 -12.13
N ARG A 680 -9.25 -6.95 -12.30
CA ARG A 680 -10.22 -7.54 -13.22
C ARG A 680 -11.66 -7.19 -12.83
N ASP A 681 -12.00 -7.28 -11.54
CA ASP A 681 -13.32 -6.88 -11.03
C ASP A 681 -13.59 -5.40 -11.31
N TYR A 682 -12.61 -4.51 -11.06
CA TYR A 682 -12.75 -3.11 -11.45
C TYR A 682 -12.95 -2.92 -12.95
N VAL A 683 -12.22 -3.64 -13.80
CA VAL A 683 -12.39 -3.54 -15.26
C VAL A 683 -13.81 -3.94 -15.66
N VAL A 684 -14.24 -5.13 -15.24
CA VAL A 684 -15.52 -5.72 -15.64
C VAL A 684 -16.70 -4.96 -15.06
N GLU A 685 -16.64 -4.64 -13.77
CA GLU A 685 -17.78 -4.09 -13.06
C GLU A 685 -17.82 -2.56 -13.10
N ALA A 686 -16.68 -1.87 -13.13
CA ALA A 686 -16.64 -0.41 -13.03
C ALA A 686 -16.18 0.28 -14.31
N TYR A 687 -15.02 -0.09 -14.85
CA TYR A 687 -14.37 0.66 -15.92
C TYR A 687 -15.06 0.47 -17.28
N LEU A 688 -15.42 -0.76 -17.65
CA LEU A 688 -16.14 -1.00 -18.91
C LEU A 688 -17.50 -0.31 -18.93
N PRO A 689 -18.36 -0.45 -17.90
CA PRO A 689 -19.62 0.31 -17.85
C PRO A 689 -19.42 1.82 -17.86
N ALA A 690 -18.48 2.35 -17.08
CA ALA A 690 -18.18 3.79 -17.06
C ALA A 690 -17.64 4.32 -18.39
N ALA A 691 -16.91 3.50 -19.15
CA ALA A 691 -16.43 3.81 -20.49
C ALA A 691 -17.53 3.73 -21.56
N GLY A 692 -18.74 3.27 -21.22
CA GLY A 692 -19.80 2.99 -22.20
C GLY A 692 -19.50 1.77 -23.08
N ALA A 693 -18.57 0.91 -22.68
CA ALA A 693 -18.23 -0.33 -23.36
C ALA A 693 -19.06 -1.50 -22.79
N ARG A 694 -19.45 -2.44 -23.64
CA ARG A 694 -19.96 -3.74 -23.17
C ARG A 694 -18.79 -4.72 -23.09
N PRO A 695 -18.74 -5.57 -22.04
CA PRO A 695 -17.71 -6.61 -21.91
C PRO A 695 -17.76 -7.62 -23.05
#